data_AF-A0A1Q7FVP3-F1
#
_entry.id   AF-A0A1Q7FVP3-F1
#
_cell.length_a   1.000
_cell.length_b   1.000
_cell.length_c   1.000
_cell.angle_alpha   90.00
_cell.angle_beta   90.00
_cell.angle_gamma   90.00
#
_symmetry.space_group_name_H-M   'P 1'
#
loop_
_entity.id
_entity.type
_entity.pdbx_description
1 polymer ?
#
loop_
_entity_poly.entity_id
_entity_poly.type
_entity_poly.pdbx_seq_one_letter_code
_entity_poly.pdbx_strand_id
1 'polypeptide(L)'
;MKRRLLGAVLAAAWLVLPSRAAGLTVQEAILRAKPAVALITARIDAEVTMNCGQGPVTVKPSPFVETGTGWLVDGRGWLITNAHVVDPAHRLPPWVAHELKKKAIDQACVEPALRAQGLMRGQRPDAEDRIRRELTDRAMAGLKFTPLPSLTVLLSNGTRLSAEVRKFSAPLLLDATGRPLSDSGRDLALLRVAPGVYPALAISTRDAQIGDPIHILGFPGVVLSHELLNQSVSMEASVTNGAVSGFKQDAIGQDVIQTDAPAAHGNSGGPAIGDEATLVGVMTFVSLSPAGGAIVQGFNFLIPARDVLKFLQGTDIKNPGESAFNPVWAAGLQAFFGERYTVAVAKFQEANRLQPNLPDVKRALGEAEFKIKNPPPRPFPWAWVTLGITLLSAGVYGGMGARRWWRNRFRVHPPQVIGFMEKELNPLLVDVRTRTDYETSPLTLPGAVRLEPEDVEAGRIVLEADPKQLIVTYCTSPDEQTSARVTQLLRQRGYTNVRILKGGLGGWTNARLPVEAKSSLPSIGLEIYKNLTLGDVERRRFKAGEVIFKEGEDPHGEAYVVHGGTVEIRRIIDGRERVLTTLGEGELFGEMALFRRSPRSAAAVALSDVELLVIRNERLEWLIRNRPQLTIELLRRLSDWVVSTDRERSERAARA
;
A
#
# COMPACT_ATOMS: atom_id res chain seq x y z
N MET A 1 -13.56 -26.09 31.89
CA MET A 1 -12.83 -26.77 30.79
C MET A 1 -13.66 -26.98 29.50
N LYS A 2 -15.01 -26.91 29.53
CA LYS A 2 -15.87 -27.19 28.34
C LYS A 2 -16.16 -26.00 27.39
N ARG A 3 -15.79 -24.75 27.72
CA ARG A 3 -16.05 -23.57 26.88
C ARG A 3 -14.93 -23.19 25.90
N ARG A 4 -13.76 -23.85 25.96
CA ARG A 4 -12.63 -23.58 25.05
C ARG A 4 -12.52 -24.55 23.88
N LEU A 5 -13.19 -25.71 23.92
CA LEU A 5 -13.21 -26.66 22.79
C LEU A 5 -14.25 -26.31 21.70
N LEU A 6 -15.33 -25.59 22.04
CA LEU A 6 -16.35 -25.23 21.03
C LEU A 6 -15.86 -24.16 20.04
N GLY A 7 -14.89 -23.32 20.43
CA GLY A 7 -14.32 -22.29 19.56
C GLY A 7 -13.35 -22.84 18.50
N ALA A 8 -12.73 -24.00 18.73
CA ALA A 8 -11.79 -24.61 17.80
C ALA A 8 -12.49 -25.39 16.68
N VAL A 9 -13.68 -25.96 16.95
CA VAL A 9 -14.45 -26.71 15.94
C VAL A 9 -15.19 -25.76 14.98
N LEU A 10 -15.63 -24.58 15.45
CA LEU A 10 -16.26 -23.56 14.60
C LEU A 10 -15.26 -22.82 13.68
N ALA A 11 -13.98 -22.76 14.05
CA ALA A 11 -12.93 -22.18 13.20
C ALA A 11 -12.50 -23.11 12.05
N ALA A 12 -12.58 -24.44 12.24
CA ALA A 12 -12.26 -25.41 11.20
C ALA A 12 -13.36 -25.54 10.13
N ALA A 13 -14.62 -25.22 10.46
CA ALA A 13 -15.75 -25.27 9.52
C ALA A 13 -15.78 -24.09 8.53
N TRP A 14 -14.98 -23.03 8.74
CA TRP A 14 -14.86 -21.89 7.83
C TRP A 14 -13.77 -22.06 6.75
N LEU A 15 -13.11 -23.22 6.69
CA LEU A 15 -12.02 -23.50 5.74
C LEU A 15 -12.41 -24.42 4.57
N VAL A 16 -13.69 -24.78 4.44
CA VAL A 16 -14.21 -25.45 3.24
C VAL A 16 -15.46 -24.73 2.77
N LEU A 17 -15.28 -23.47 2.35
CA LEU A 17 -16.18 -22.93 1.34
C LEU A 17 -15.92 -23.75 0.06
N PRO A 18 -16.93 -24.37 -0.57
CA PRO A 18 -16.76 -24.84 -1.93
C PRO A 18 -16.33 -23.63 -2.74
N SER A 19 -15.15 -23.68 -3.34
CA SER A 19 -14.75 -22.71 -4.35
C SER A 19 -15.85 -22.73 -5.40
N ARG A 20 -16.76 -21.75 -5.38
CA ARG A 20 -17.52 -21.40 -6.57
C ARG A 20 -16.46 -21.30 -7.66
N ALA A 21 -16.60 -22.11 -8.72
CA ALA A 21 -15.75 -21.98 -9.89
C ALA A 21 -15.72 -20.49 -10.23
N ALA A 22 -14.55 -19.87 -10.10
CA ALA A 22 -14.41 -18.45 -10.40
C ALA A 22 -14.90 -18.27 -11.83
N GLY A 23 -15.86 -17.37 -12.04
CA GLY A 23 -16.34 -17.04 -13.38
C GLY A 23 -15.16 -16.63 -14.27
N LEU A 24 -15.32 -16.78 -15.58
CA LEU A 24 -14.27 -16.38 -16.51
C LEU A 24 -13.95 -14.91 -16.33
N THR A 25 -12.67 -14.56 -16.45
CA THR A 25 -12.30 -13.15 -16.61
C THR A 25 -12.78 -12.67 -17.98
N VAL A 26 -13.09 -11.38 -18.13
CA VAL A 26 -13.46 -10.77 -19.43
C VAL A 26 -12.43 -11.10 -20.51
N GLN A 27 -11.14 -11.06 -20.16
CA GLN A 27 -10.07 -11.40 -21.09
C GLN A 27 -10.14 -12.87 -21.51
N GLU A 28 -10.37 -13.79 -20.57
CA GLU A 28 -10.52 -15.21 -20.88
C GLU A 28 -11.74 -15.48 -21.77
N ALA A 29 -12.86 -14.80 -21.51
CA ALA A 29 -14.08 -14.91 -22.30
C ALA A 29 -13.85 -14.51 -23.76
N ILE A 30 -13.22 -13.35 -23.97
CA ILE A 30 -12.85 -12.84 -25.30
C ILE A 30 -11.89 -13.82 -25.99
N LEU A 31 -10.84 -14.30 -25.30
CA LEU A 31 -9.87 -15.21 -25.89
C LEU A 31 -10.48 -16.56 -26.29
N ARG A 32 -11.51 -17.03 -25.58
CA ARG A 32 -12.24 -18.26 -25.94
C ARG A 32 -13.08 -18.06 -27.22
N ALA A 33 -13.67 -16.90 -27.42
CA ALA A 33 -14.58 -16.63 -28.53
C ALA A 33 -13.86 -16.15 -29.81
N LYS A 34 -12.88 -15.25 -29.67
CA LYS A 34 -12.24 -14.53 -30.79
C LYS A 34 -11.70 -15.43 -31.92
N PRO A 35 -11.09 -16.61 -31.65
CA PRO A 35 -10.63 -17.49 -32.73
C PRO A 35 -11.73 -18.00 -33.67
N ALA A 36 -12.99 -18.07 -33.22
CA ALA A 36 -14.12 -18.52 -34.01
C ALA A 36 -14.66 -17.45 -34.97
N VAL A 37 -14.19 -16.21 -34.88
CA VAL A 37 -14.66 -15.06 -35.67
C VAL A 37 -13.86 -14.95 -36.96
N ALA A 38 -14.56 -14.68 -38.07
CA ALA A 38 -13.99 -14.62 -39.41
C ALA A 38 -14.54 -13.43 -40.20
N LEU A 39 -13.75 -12.93 -41.14
CA LEU A 39 -14.18 -11.90 -42.09
C LEU A 39 -14.92 -12.59 -43.25
N ILE A 40 -16.12 -12.09 -43.56
CA ILE A 40 -16.94 -12.56 -44.67
C ILE A 40 -16.82 -11.55 -45.81
N THR A 41 -16.59 -12.03 -47.01
CA THR A 41 -16.53 -11.19 -48.21
C THR A 41 -17.42 -11.76 -49.30
N ALA A 42 -18.47 -11.02 -49.65
CA ALA A 42 -19.28 -11.27 -50.84
C ALA A 42 -18.76 -10.41 -51.97
N ARG A 43 -18.21 -11.05 -53.00
CA ARG A 43 -17.61 -10.39 -54.16
C ARG A 43 -18.34 -10.79 -55.42
N ILE A 44 -18.69 -9.80 -56.23
CA ILE A 44 -19.36 -9.98 -57.50
C ILE A 44 -18.48 -9.38 -58.59
N ASP A 45 -17.75 -10.26 -59.26
CA ASP A 45 -17.14 -9.95 -60.54
C ASP A 45 -18.22 -10.03 -61.63
N ALA A 46 -18.00 -9.37 -62.77
CA ALA A 46 -18.91 -9.45 -63.90
C ALA A 46 -18.16 -9.32 -65.22
N GLU A 47 -18.69 -9.97 -66.25
CA GLU A 47 -18.36 -9.69 -67.64
C GLU A 47 -19.56 -9.00 -68.29
N VAL A 48 -19.33 -7.84 -68.89
CA VAL A 48 -20.39 -7.05 -69.52
C VAL A 48 -20.03 -6.79 -70.97
N THR A 49 -20.86 -7.30 -71.87
CA THR A 49 -20.74 -7.05 -73.31
C THR A 49 -21.82 -6.05 -73.74
N MET A 50 -21.42 -4.97 -74.40
CA MET A 50 -22.32 -3.90 -74.85
C MET A 50 -21.82 -3.30 -76.17
N ASN A 51 -22.64 -2.47 -76.82
CA ASN A 51 -22.24 -1.74 -78.02
C ASN A 51 -22.37 -0.23 -77.79
N CYS A 52 -21.24 0.47 -77.79
CA CYS A 52 -21.20 1.93 -77.61
C CYS A 52 -21.41 2.71 -78.94
N GLY A 53 -21.58 2.01 -80.07
CA GLY A 53 -21.72 2.58 -81.42
C GLY A 53 -20.60 2.19 -82.40
N GLN A 54 -19.56 1.50 -81.94
CA GLN A 54 -18.42 1.05 -82.78
C GLN A 54 -18.29 -0.49 -82.84
N GLY A 55 -19.34 -1.21 -82.44
CA GLY A 55 -19.34 -2.68 -82.37
C GLY A 55 -19.37 -3.20 -80.93
N PRO A 56 -19.49 -4.52 -80.74
CA PRO A 56 -19.56 -5.14 -79.42
C PRO A 56 -18.21 -5.04 -78.69
N VAL A 57 -18.23 -4.55 -77.45
CA VAL A 57 -17.09 -4.45 -76.55
C VAL A 57 -17.42 -5.20 -75.27
N THR A 58 -16.46 -5.98 -74.76
CA THR A 58 -16.59 -6.68 -73.47
C THR A 58 -15.62 -6.08 -72.47
N VAL A 59 -16.13 -5.73 -71.29
CA VAL A 59 -15.33 -5.19 -70.18
C VAL A 59 -15.60 -5.95 -68.88
N LYS A 60 -14.61 -5.92 -68.00
CA LYS A 60 -14.71 -6.38 -66.61
C LYS A 60 -14.66 -5.15 -65.70
N PRO A 61 -15.81 -4.63 -65.23
CA PRO A 61 -15.82 -3.50 -64.31
C PRO A 61 -15.15 -3.87 -62.98
N SER A 62 -14.79 -2.85 -62.19
CA SER A 62 -14.36 -3.11 -60.81
C SER A 62 -15.46 -3.86 -60.04
N PRO A 63 -15.09 -4.90 -59.27
CA PRO A 63 -16.04 -5.78 -58.62
C PRO A 63 -16.84 -5.01 -57.57
N PHE A 64 -18.07 -5.46 -57.33
CA PHE A 64 -18.79 -5.08 -56.13
C PHE A 64 -18.31 -5.96 -54.98
N VAL A 65 -17.97 -5.37 -53.84
CA VAL A 65 -17.47 -6.09 -52.67
C VAL A 65 -18.21 -5.60 -51.44
N GLU A 66 -18.89 -6.52 -50.78
CA GLU A 66 -19.47 -6.32 -49.45
C GLU A 66 -18.64 -7.12 -48.44
N THR A 67 -18.34 -6.51 -47.30
CA THR A 67 -17.63 -7.17 -46.21
C THR A 67 -18.42 -7.10 -44.92
N GLY A 68 -18.43 -8.19 -44.18
CA GLY A 68 -19.00 -8.26 -42.85
C GLY A 68 -18.24 -9.24 -41.98
N THR A 69 -18.76 -9.47 -40.79
CA THR A 69 -18.23 -10.47 -39.86
C THR A 69 -19.11 -11.70 -39.88
N GLY A 70 -18.52 -12.87 -39.62
CA GLY A 70 -19.24 -14.09 -39.32
C GLY A 70 -18.50 -14.87 -38.25
N TRP A 71 -19.12 -15.94 -37.75
CA TRP A 71 -18.48 -16.80 -36.78
C TRP A 71 -18.84 -18.27 -36.99
N LEU A 72 -17.92 -19.15 -36.61
CA LEU A 72 -18.10 -20.59 -36.64
C LEU A 72 -19.05 -21.01 -35.52
N VAL A 73 -20.20 -21.57 -35.91
CA VAL A 73 -21.20 -22.10 -34.97
C VAL A 73 -20.87 -23.52 -34.53
N ASP A 74 -20.11 -24.26 -35.34
CA ASP A 74 -19.51 -25.53 -34.94
C ASP A 74 -18.13 -25.74 -35.56
N GLY A 75 -17.39 -26.70 -35.00
CA GLY A 75 -16.02 -26.99 -35.41
C GLY A 75 -15.90 -27.75 -36.72
N ARG A 76 -17.02 -28.07 -37.40
CA ARG A 76 -17.06 -28.84 -38.64
C ARG A 76 -17.10 -27.96 -39.89
N GLY A 77 -17.16 -26.63 -39.73
CA GLY A 77 -17.17 -25.66 -40.83
C GLY A 77 -18.54 -25.06 -41.15
N TRP A 78 -19.41 -24.94 -40.15
CA TRP A 78 -20.65 -24.17 -40.26
C TRP A 78 -20.46 -22.78 -39.67
N LEU A 79 -20.92 -21.73 -40.37
CA LEU A 79 -20.80 -20.35 -39.92
C LEU A 79 -22.13 -19.61 -40.01
N ILE A 80 -22.31 -18.62 -39.15
CA ILE A 80 -23.42 -17.67 -39.23
C ILE A 80 -22.87 -16.27 -39.53
N THR A 81 -23.62 -15.51 -40.31
CA THR A 81 -23.42 -14.08 -40.59
C THR A 81 -24.79 -13.44 -40.82
N ASN A 82 -24.86 -12.13 -41.01
CA ASN A 82 -26.07 -11.52 -41.52
C ASN A 82 -26.35 -11.87 -42.98
N ALA A 83 -27.63 -11.87 -43.33
CA ALA A 83 -28.06 -12.17 -44.68
C ALA A 83 -27.68 -11.06 -45.65
N HIS A 84 -27.82 -9.78 -45.27
CA HIS A 84 -27.44 -8.66 -46.15
C HIS A 84 -25.96 -8.68 -46.56
N VAL A 85 -25.07 -9.22 -45.71
CA VAL A 85 -23.63 -9.35 -46.01
C VAL A 85 -23.40 -10.30 -47.20
N VAL A 86 -24.21 -11.35 -47.32
CA VAL A 86 -24.04 -12.39 -48.35
C VAL A 86 -25.05 -12.27 -49.49
N ASP A 87 -26.08 -11.45 -49.32
CA ASP A 87 -27.15 -11.25 -50.29
C ASP A 87 -26.65 -10.86 -51.70
N PRO A 88 -25.66 -9.96 -51.84
CA PRO A 88 -25.09 -9.62 -53.15
C PRO A 88 -24.53 -10.82 -53.92
N ALA A 89 -23.92 -11.79 -53.23
CA ALA A 89 -23.39 -13.01 -53.83
C ALA A 89 -24.42 -14.15 -53.91
N HIS A 90 -25.49 -14.11 -53.12
CA HIS A 90 -26.50 -15.16 -53.05
C HIS A 90 -27.68 -14.95 -54.01
N ARG A 91 -28.35 -13.79 -53.93
CA ARG A 91 -29.52 -13.46 -54.75
C ARG A 91 -29.22 -12.44 -55.85
N LEU A 92 -28.13 -11.69 -55.72
CA LEU A 92 -27.73 -10.59 -56.61
C LEU A 92 -28.86 -9.55 -56.78
N PRO A 93 -29.08 -8.67 -55.78
CA PRO A 93 -30.12 -7.66 -55.83
C PRO A 93 -30.04 -6.78 -57.08
N PRO A 94 -31.17 -6.30 -57.64
CA PRO A 94 -31.19 -5.51 -58.87
C PRO A 94 -30.30 -4.26 -58.83
N TRP A 95 -30.17 -3.62 -57.67
CA TRP A 95 -29.35 -2.42 -57.51
C TRP A 95 -27.85 -2.71 -57.67
N VAL A 96 -27.35 -3.88 -57.23
CA VAL A 96 -25.96 -4.31 -57.40
C VAL A 96 -25.67 -4.54 -58.88
N ALA A 97 -26.57 -5.25 -59.57
CA ALA A 97 -26.45 -5.48 -61.00
C ALA A 97 -26.49 -4.15 -61.78
N HIS A 98 -27.35 -3.21 -61.39
CA HIS A 98 -27.41 -1.88 -61.98
C HIS A 98 -26.10 -1.09 -61.77
N GLU A 99 -25.53 -1.13 -60.56
CA GLU A 99 -24.25 -0.47 -60.26
C GLU A 99 -23.10 -1.02 -61.11
N LEU A 100 -22.99 -2.35 -61.24
CA LEU A 100 -21.96 -3.00 -62.06
C LEU A 100 -22.12 -2.68 -63.54
N LYS A 101 -23.36 -2.68 -64.05
CA LYS A 101 -23.65 -2.25 -65.43
C LYS A 101 -23.27 -0.79 -65.65
N LYS A 102 -23.61 0.11 -64.72
CA LYS A 102 -23.23 1.52 -64.77
C LYS A 102 -21.70 1.69 -64.81
N LYS A 103 -20.96 1.00 -63.94
CA LYS A 103 -19.48 1.01 -63.95
C LYS A 103 -18.92 0.51 -65.28
N ALA A 104 -19.50 -0.55 -65.84
CA ALA A 104 -19.08 -1.09 -67.12
C ALA A 104 -19.33 -0.12 -68.28
N ILE A 105 -20.48 0.57 -68.31
CA ILE A 105 -20.81 1.59 -69.31
C ILE A 105 -19.88 2.80 -69.18
N ASP A 106 -19.63 3.25 -67.95
CA ASP A 106 -18.70 4.35 -67.69
C ASP A 106 -17.31 4.03 -68.27
N GLN A 107 -16.80 2.82 -68.01
CA GLN A 107 -15.49 2.37 -68.47
C GLN A 107 -15.43 2.10 -69.98
N ALA A 108 -16.45 1.47 -70.56
CA ALA A 108 -16.44 1.01 -71.96
C ALA A 108 -16.86 2.10 -72.95
N CYS A 109 -17.80 2.97 -72.57
CA CYS A 109 -18.39 3.95 -73.47
C CYS A 109 -18.03 5.39 -73.08
N VAL A 110 -18.24 5.78 -71.81
CA VAL A 110 -18.14 7.19 -71.39
C VAL A 110 -16.70 7.67 -71.37
N GLU A 111 -15.78 6.92 -70.75
CA GLU A 111 -14.36 7.31 -70.69
C GLU A 111 -13.71 7.45 -72.07
N PRO A 112 -13.87 6.50 -73.03
CA PRO A 112 -13.36 6.69 -74.38
C PRO A 112 -14.00 7.88 -75.11
N ALA A 113 -15.29 8.12 -74.94
CA ALA A 113 -15.98 9.25 -75.57
C ALA A 113 -15.51 10.61 -75.04
N LEU A 114 -15.25 10.70 -73.73
CA LEU A 114 -14.63 11.89 -73.12
C LEU A 114 -13.23 12.13 -73.67
N ARG A 115 -12.39 11.08 -73.73
CA ARG A 115 -11.02 11.17 -74.28
C ARG A 115 -11.03 11.58 -75.75
N ALA A 116 -11.97 11.08 -76.55
CA ALA A 116 -12.13 11.47 -77.95
C ALA A 116 -12.48 12.96 -78.13
N GLN A 117 -13.09 13.59 -77.11
CA GLN A 117 -13.36 15.03 -77.07
C GLN A 117 -12.26 15.83 -76.36
N GLY A 118 -11.14 15.20 -76.00
CA GLY A 118 -10.04 15.84 -75.26
C GLY A 118 -10.40 16.21 -73.81
N LEU A 119 -11.45 15.60 -73.25
CA LEU A 119 -11.94 15.87 -71.90
C LEU A 119 -11.46 14.80 -70.91
N MET A 120 -11.07 15.25 -69.72
CA MET A 120 -10.81 14.39 -68.57
C MET A 120 -12.04 14.32 -67.65
N ARG A 121 -12.18 13.22 -66.91
CA ARG A 121 -13.28 13.01 -65.95
C ARG A 121 -13.35 14.17 -64.94
N GLY A 122 -14.54 14.71 -64.72
CA GLY A 122 -14.76 15.85 -63.81
C GLY A 122 -14.32 17.22 -64.32
N GLN A 123 -13.66 17.33 -65.49
CA GLN A 123 -13.25 18.62 -66.06
C GLN A 123 -14.45 19.46 -66.53
N ARG A 124 -15.50 18.80 -67.04
CA ARG A 124 -16.77 19.42 -67.47
C ARG A 124 -17.97 18.54 -67.05
N PRO A 125 -18.46 18.65 -65.81
CA PRO A 125 -19.53 17.80 -65.28
C PRO A 125 -20.79 17.78 -66.15
N ASP A 126 -21.26 18.95 -66.63
CA ASP A 126 -22.47 19.03 -67.46
C ASP A 126 -22.34 18.30 -68.80
N ALA A 127 -21.15 18.35 -69.40
CA ALA A 127 -20.86 17.66 -70.66
C ALA A 127 -20.72 16.15 -70.44
N GLU A 128 -20.05 15.75 -69.35
CA GLU A 128 -19.93 14.36 -68.92
C GLU A 128 -21.31 13.74 -68.66
N ASP A 129 -22.19 14.42 -67.93
CA ASP A 129 -23.54 13.92 -67.62
C ASP A 129 -24.44 13.82 -68.87
N ARG A 130 -24.25 14.69 -69.85
CA ARG A 130 -24.95 14.59 -71.14
C ARG A 130 -24.46 13.37 -71.94
N ILE A 131 -23.15 13.20 -72.07
CA ILE A 131 -22.53 12.05 -72.77
C ILE A 131 -22.90 10.74 -72.09
N ARG A 132 -22.82 10.71 -70.76
CA ARG A 132 -23.19 9.57 -69.92
C ARG A 132 -24.63 9.15 -70.18
N ARG A 133 -25.60 10.08 -70.18
CA ARG A 133 -27.01 9.76 -70.46
C ARG A 133 -27.21 9.18 -71.85
N GLU A 134 -26.69 9.84 -72.89
CA GLU A 134 -26.83 9.37 -74.28
C GLU A 134 -26.24 7.97 -74.49
N LEU A 135 -25.01 7.74 -73.98
CA LEU A 135 -24.33 6.47 -74.15
C LEU A 135 -24.91 5.37 -73.27
N THR A 136 -25.47 5.70 -72.10
CA THR A 136 -26.13 4.72 -71.24
C THR A 136 -27.35 4.13 -71.95
N ASP A 137 -28.23 4.97 -72.50
CA ASP A 137 -29.43 4.49 -73.19
C ASP A 137 -29.07 3.58 -74.39
N ARG A 138 -28.05 3.98 -75.16
CA ARG A 138 -27.55 3.21 -76.30
C ARG A 138 -26.90 1.89 -75.87
N ALA A 139 -26.03 1.92 -74.87
CA ALA A 139 -25.29 0.75 -74.41
C ALA A 139 -26.20 -0.28 -73.73
N MET A 140 -27.25 0.18 -73.05
CA MET A 140 -28.24 -0.69 -72.41
C MET A 140 -29.07 -1.51 -73.43
N ALA A 141 -29.22 -1.00 -74.66
CA ALA A 141 -29.87 -1.74 -75.74
C ALA A 141 -28.99 -2.92 -76.21
N GLY A 142 -29.37 -4.14 -75.82
CA GLY A 142 -28.62 -5.36 -76.17
C GLY A 142 -27.44 -5.69 -75.24
N LEU A 143 -27.36 -5.05 -74.07
CA LEU A 143 -26.34 -5.33 -73.06
C LEU A 143 -26.47 -6.76 -72.52
N LYS A 144 -25.40 -7.54 -72.63
CA LYS A 144 -25.26 -8.86 -72.01
C LYS A 144 -24.45 -8.74 -70.72
N PHE A 145 -25.05 -9.13 -69.61
CA PHE A 145 -24.44 -9.10 -68.28
C PHE A 145 -24.28 -10.52 -67.74
N THR A 146 -23.06 -10.91 -67.41
CA THR A 146 -22.73 -12.23 -66.84
C THR A 146 -22.06 -12.04 -65.48
N PRO A 147 -22.80 -12.18 -64.37
CA PRO A 147 -22.24 -12.06 -63.02
C PRO A 147 -21.48 -13.33 -62.62
N LEU A 148 -20.42 -13.14 -61.85
CA LEU A 148 -19.57 -14.20 -61.29
C LEU A 148 -19.48 -13.96 -59.77
N PRO A 149 -20.52 -14.35 -59.00
CA PRO A 149 -20.53 -14.19 -57.56
C PRO A 149 -19.57 -15.17 -56.88
N SER A 150 -18.94 -14.72 -55.81
CA SER A 150 -18.10 -15.54 -54.94
C SER A 150 -18.26 -15.12 -53.48
N LEU A 151 -18.27 -16.10 -52.60
CA LEU A 151 -18.34 -15.88 -51.16
C LEU A 151 -17.11 -16.51 -50.51
N THR A 152 -16.36 -15.69 -49.79
CA THR A 152 -15.11 -16.09 -49.12
C THR A 152 -15.20 -15.81 -47.62
N VAL A 153 -14.71 -16.77 -46.84
CA VAL A 153 -14.49 -16.68 -45.40
C VAL A 153 -12.98 -16.58 -45.17
N LEU A 154 -12.55 -15.54 -44.47
CA LEU A 154 -11.17 -15.33 -44.11
C LEU A 154 -10.99 -15.50 -42.60
N LEU A 155 -10.26 -16.56 -42.23
CA LEU A 155 -9.94 -16.86 -40.84
C LEU A 155 -8.80 -15.97 -40.35
N SER A 156 -8.71 -15.79 -39.02
CA SER A 156 -7.68 -14.95 -38.39
C SER A 156 -6.24 -15.43 -38.59
N ASN A 157 -6.04 -16.70 -38.96
CA ASN A 157 -4.72 -17.22 -39.34
C ASN A 157 -4.34 -16.94 -40.81
N GLY A 158 -5.19 -16.23 -41.56
CA GLY A 158 -4.97 -15.90 -42.97
C GLY A 158 -5.55 -16.88 -43.98
N THR A 159 -6.15 -17.98 -43.52
CA THR A 159 -6.75 -18.99 -44.41
C THR A 159 -8.00 -18.43 -45.10
N ARG A 160 -8.05 -18.51 -46.43
CA ARG A 160 -9.22 -18.16 -47.25
C ARG A 160 -9.98 -19.41 -47.64
N LEU A 161 -11.27 -19.46 -47.34
CA LEU A 161 -12.15 -20.59 -47.61
C LEU A 161 -13.30 -20.12 -48.48
N SER A 162 -13.64 -20.88 -49.52
CA SER A 162 -14.90 -20.67 -50.26
C SER A 162 -16.08 -21.13 -49.41
N ALA A 163 -17.18 -20.39 -49.45
CA ALA A 163 -18.38 -20.68 -48.69
C ALA A 163 -19.64 -20.70 -49.56
N GLU A 164 -20.62 -21.48 -49.13
CA GLU A 164 -21.93 -21.58 -49.76
C GLU A 164 -23.03 -21.28 -48.75
N VAL A 165 -24.08 -20.57 -49.18
CA VAL A 165 -25.27 -20.32 -48.35
C VAL A 165 -26.13 -21.59 -48.32
N ARG A 166 -26.42 -22.10 -47.13
CA ARG A 166 -27.23 -23.30 -46.90
C ARG A 166 -28.59 -23.02 -46.27
N LYS A 167 -28.71 -21.91 -45.55
CA LYS A 167 -29.99 -21.39 -45.04
C LYS A 167 -29.94 -19.88 -45.06
N PHE A 168 -31.05 -19.24 -45.41
CA PHE A 168 -31.11 -17.80 -45.61
C PHE A 168 -32.42 -17.25 -45.07
N SER A 169 -32.34 -16.17 -44.30
CA SER A 169 -33.47 -15.38 -43.81
C SER A 169 -33.22 -13.93 -44.21
N ALA A 170 -34.00 -13.43 -45.16
CA ALA A 170 -33.72 -12.16 -45.83
C ALA A 170 -33.63 -10.98 -44.83
N PRO A 171 -32.85 -9.93 -45.16
CA PRO A 171 -32.86 -8.71 -44.36
C PRO A 171 -34.24 -8.03 -44.39
N LEU A 172 -34.54 -7.27 -43.34
CA LEU A 172 -35.69 -6.38 -43.32
C LEU A 172 -35.41 -5.20 -44.25
N LEU A 173 -36.10 -5.16 -45.39
CA LEU A 173 -36.04 -4.07 -46.36
C LEU A 173 -37.42 -3.43 -46.48
N LEU A 174 -37.44 -2.11 -46.71
CA LEU A 174 -38.65 -1.35 -46.93
C LEU A 174 -38.82 -1.05 -48.42
N ASP A 175 -40.06 -1.11 -48.91
CA ASP A 175 -40.41 -0.64 -50.24
C ASP A 175 -40.42 0.90 -50.33
N ALA A 176 -40.69 1.43 -51.53
CA ALA A 176 -40.77 2.87 -51.76
C ALA A 176 -41.88 3.57 -50.96
N THR A 177 -42.83 2.82 -50.39
CA THR A 177 -43.91 3.33 -49.54
C THR A 177 -43.59 3.22 -48.04
N GLY A 178 -42.41 2.70 -47.69
CA GLY A 178 -41.96 2.51 -46.32
C GLY A 178 -42.51 1.24 -45.65
N ARG A 179 -43.09 0.30 -46.40
CA ARG A 179 -43.60 -0.97 -45.86
C ARG A 179 -42.57 -2.09 -46.01
N PRO A 180 -42.48 -3.03 -45.04
CA PRO A 180 -41.62 -4.19 -45.17
C PRO A 180 -41.92 -5.04 -46.42
N LEU A 181 -40.88 -5.50 -47.10
CA LEU A 181 -41.03 -6.48 -48.18
C LEU A 181 -41.61 -7.80 -47.65
N SER A 182 -42.35 -8.52 -48.47
CA SER A 182 -43.05 -9.74 -48.07
C SER A 182 -42.12 -10.90 -47.67
N ASP A 183 -40.89 -10.92 -48.15
CA ASP A 183 -39.86 -11.90 -47.82
C ASP A 183 -38.97 -11.48 -46.63
N SER A 184 -39.23 -10.30 -46.03
CA SER A 184 -38.45 -9.76 -44.91
C SER A 184 -38.37 -10.78 -43.76
N GLY A 185 -37.15 -11.06 -43.33
CA GLY A 185 -36.86 -12.06 -42.32
C GLY A 185 -35.94 -11.51 -41.24
N ARG A 186 -35.12 -12.40 -40.67
CA ARG A 186 -34.30 -12.14 -39.49
C ARG A 186 -32.90 -11.66 -39.78
N ASP A 187 -32.58 -11.40 -41.03
CA ASP A 187 -31.24 -11.02 -41.48
C ASP A 187 -30.15 -12.02 -41.02
N LEU A 188 -30.39 -13.32 -41.21
CA LEU A 188 -29.45 -14.39 -40.85
C LEU A 188 -29.15 -15.28 -42.06
N ALA A 189 -27.89 -15.62 -42.24
CA ALA A 189 -27.46 -16.62 -43.21
C ALA A 189 -26.56 -17.67 -42.55
N LEU A 190 -26.83 -18.94 -42.88
CA LEU A 190 -26.00 -20.08 -42.51
C LEU A 190 -25.12 -20.45 -43.70
N LEU A 191 -23.81 -20.44 -43.47
CA LEU A 191 -22.80 -20.75 -44.47
C LEU A 191 -22.14 -22.11 -44.19
N ARG A 192 -21.69 -22.76 -45.25
CA ARG A 192 -20.88 -23.97 -45.21
C ARG A 192 -19.54 -23.73 -45.90
N VAL A 193 -18.46 -24.06 -45.20
CA VAL A 193 -17.09 -24.13 -45.77
C VAL A 193 -16.61 -25.58 -45.83
N ALA A 194 -15.44 -25.79 -46.42
CA ALA A 194 -14.77 -27.08 -46.44
C ALA A 194 -14.65 -27.68 -45.02
N PRO A 195 -14.92 -28.99 -44.82
CA PRO A 195 -14.76 -29.66 -43.53
C PRO A 195 -13.34 -29.48 -42.97
N GLY A 196 -13.22 -29.38 -41.65
CA GLY A 196 -11.95 -29.19 -40.97
C GLY A 196 -12.13 -29.21 -39.46
N VAL A 197 -11.09 -28.78 -38.74
CA VAL A 197 -11.13 -28.56 -37.29
C VAL A 197 -11.06 -27.06 -37.04
N TYR A 198 -12.20 -26.50 -36.64
CA TYR A 198 -12.32 -25.06 -36.42
C TYR A 198 -12.69 -24.75 -34.97
N PRO A 199 -12.23 -23.62 -34.41
CA PRO A 199 -12.84 -23.06 -33.20
C PRO A 199 -14.33 -22.79 -33.42
N ALA A 200 -15.14 -22.87 -32.38
CA ALA A 200 -16.58 -22.65 -32.48
C ALA A 200 -17.11 -21.85 -31.30
N LEU A 201 -18.15 -21.06 -31.52
CA LEU A 201 -18.80 -20.27 -30.48
C LEU A 201 -20.10 -20.92 -30.03
N ALA A 202 -20.21 -21.17 -28.72
CA ALA A 202 -21.45 -21.65 -28.11
C ALA A 202 -22.50 -20.54 -28.04
N ILE A 203 -23.77 -20.92 -28.06
CA ILE A 203 -24.90 -19.99 -28.03
C ILE A 203 -25.57 -20.04 -26.67
N SER A 204 -25.81 -18.87 -26.05
CA SER A 204 -26.50 -18.79 -24.77
C SER A 204 -27.95 -19.25 -24.90
N THR A 205 -28.41 -20.07 -23.96
CA THR A 205 -29.83 -20.39 -23.77
C THR A 205 -30.52 -19.43 -22.81
N ARG A 206 -29.76 -18.58 -22.11
CA ARG A 206 -30.28 -17.55 -21.21
C ARG A 206 -30.62 -16.29 -22.02
N ASP A 207 -31.82 -15.76 -21.79
CA ASP A 207 -32.19 -14.44 -22.30
C ASP A 207 -31.34 -13.34 -21.66
N ALA A 208 -30.97 -12.37 -22.49
CA ALA A 208 -30.24 -11.20 -22.06
C ALA A 208 -31.10 -10.32 -21.12
N GLN A 209 -30.45 -9.62 -20.20
CA GLN A 209 -31.05 -8.66 -19.28
C GLN A 209 -30.38 -7.29 -19.44
N ILE A 210 -31.10 -6.21 -19.12
CA ILE A 210 -30.52 -4.85 -19.13
C ILE A 210 -29.35 -4.80 -18.15
N GLY A 211 -28.22 -4.26 -18.61
CA GLY A 211 -26.97 -4.20 -17.84
C GLY A 211 -26.06 -5.42 -17.99
N ASP A 212 -26.51 -6.50 -18.65
CA ASP A 212 -25.62 -7.61 -18.99
C ASP A 212 -24.44 -7.09 -19.85
N PRO A 213 -23.19 -7.45 -19.52
CA PRO A 213 -22.03 -7.04 -20.30
C PRO A 213 -22.06 -7.68 -21.68
N ILE A 214 -21.66 -6.90 -22.69
CA ILE A 214 -21.59 -7.32 -24.08
C ILE A 214 -20.23 -6.95 -24.67
N HIS A 215 -19.64 -7.93 -25.35
CA HIS A 215 -18.44 -7.77 -26.15
C HIS A 215 -18.76 -8.14 -27.60
N ILE A 216 -18.75 -7.17 -28.50
CA ILE A 216 -18.96 -7.40 -29.94
C ILE A 216 -17.62 -7.70 -30.57
N LEU A 217 -17.51 -8.83 -31.27
CA LEU A 217 -16.32 -9.21 -32.01
C LEU A 217 -16.58 -9.07 -33.51
N GLY A 218 -15.65 -8.45 -34.23
CA GLY A 218 -15.75 -8.36 -35.68
C GLY A 218 -14.68 -7.53 -36.36
N PHE A 219 -14.90 -7.24 -37.64
CA PHE A 219 -13.95 -6.58 -38.52
C PHE A 219 -14.51 -5.22 -38.97
N PRO A 220 -14.42 -4.19 -38.12
CA PRO A 220 -14.95 -2.87 -38.47
C PRO A 220 -14.17 -2.31 -39.67
N GLY A 221 -14.88 -1.79 -40.67
CA GLY A 221 -14.31 -1.26 -41.91
C GLY A 221 -13.28 -0.16 -41.66
N VAL A 222 -13.46 0.64 -40.62
CA VAL A 222 -12.53 1.69 -40.19
C VAL A 222 -11.15 1.17 -39.74
N VAL A 223 -11.05 -0.10 -39.34
CA VAL A 223 -9.78 -0.77 -39.03
C VAL A 223 -9.22 -1.44 -40.28
N LEU A 224 -10.08 -2.03 -41.12
CA LEU A 224 -9.68 -2.68 -42.37
C LEU A 224 -9.05 -1.73 -43.38
N SER A 225 -9.48 -0.47 -43.43
CA SER A 225 -9.00 0.55 -44.36
C SER A 225 -8.12 1.62 -43.71
N HIS A 226 -7.62 1.41 -42.49
CA HIS A 226 -6.86 2.42 -41.76
C HIS A 226 -5.44 2.58 -42.31
N GLU A 227 -5.07 3.78 -42.75
CA GLU A 227 -3.79 4.06 -43.45
C GLU A 227 -2.54 3.80 -42.61
N LEU A 228 -2.64 3.96 -41.27
CA LEU A 228 -1.50 3.78 -40.35
C LEU A 228 -1.30 2.33 -39.86
N LEU A 229 -2.22 1.40 -40.18
CA LEU A 229 -2.12 0.02 -39.69
C LEU A 229 -1.48 -0.89 -40.75
N ASN A 230 -0.67 -1.86 -40.29
CA ASN A 230 -0.14 -2.90 -41.17
C ASN A 230 -1.29 -3.79 -41.66
N GLN A 231 -1.29 -4.13 -42.96
CA GLN A 231 -2.29 -5.00 -43.58
C GLN A 231 -2.37 -6.41 -42.96
N SER A 232 -1.36 -6.85 -42.20
CA SER A 232 -1.48 -8.10 -41.43
C SER A 232 -2.39 -7.98 -40.19
N VAL A 233 -2.64 -6.76 -39.69
CA VAL A 233 -3.49 -6.47 -38.50
C VAL A 233 -4.97 -6.49 -38.86
N SER A 234 -5.33 -6.23 -40.12
CA SER A 234 -6.72 -6.29 -40.60
C SER A 234 -7.32 -7.71 -40.62
N MET A 235 -6.49 -8.72 -40.32
CA MET A 235 -6.85 -10.13 -40.23
C MET A 235 -7.26 -10.55 -38.81
N GLU A 236 -7.08 -9.70 -37.80
CA GLU A 236 -7.54 -9.94 -36.44
C GLU A 236 -8.86 -9.23 -36.16
N ALA A 237 -9.82 -9.95 -35.57
CA ALA A 237 -11.07 -9.35 -35.11
C ALA A 237 -10.80 -8.32 -34.00
N SER A 238 -11.45 -7.16 -34.12
CA SER A 238 -11.54 -6.14 -33.08
C SER A 238 -12.64 -6.51 -32.08
N VAL A 239 -12.53 -5.96 -30.87
CA VAL A 239 -13.53 -6.14 -29.81
C VAL A 239 -13.98 -4.78 -29.31
N THR A 240 -15.30 -4.56 -29.26
CA THR A 240 -15.90 -3.39 -28.62
C THR A 240 -16.75 -3.83 -27.43
N ASN A 241 -16.69 -3.06 -26.36
CA ASN A 241 -17.32 -3.40 -25.08
C ASN A 241 -18.47 -2.44 -24.77
N GLY A 242 -19.51 -2.97 -24.14
CA GLY A 242 -20.64 -2.21 -23.61
C GLY A 242 -21.55 -3.14 -22.82
N ALA A 243 -22.84 -2.83 -22.80
CA ALA A 243 -23.86 -3.61 -22.13
C ALA A 243 -25.16 -3.64 -22.94
N VAL A 244 -26.09 -4.49 -22.52
CA VAL A 244 -27.49 -4.41 -22.96
C VAL A 244 -28.10 -3.12 -22.41
N SER A 245 -28.52 -2.23 -23.30
CA SER A 245 -29.13 -0.94 -22.94
C SER A 245 -30.66 -0.95 -23.04
N GLY A 246 -31.24 -1.97 -23.68
CA GLY A 246 -32.69 -2.16 -23.71
C GLY A 246 -33.15 -3.18 -24.73
N PHE A 247 -34.46 -3.28 -24.91
CA PHE A 247 -35.10 -4.13 -25.91
C PHE A 247 -36.03 -3.27 -26.78
N LYS A 248 -36.11 -3.60 -28.07
CA LYS A 248 -36.99 -2.95 -29.06
C LYS A 248 -37.58 -4.01 -29.99
N GLN A 249 -38.47 -3.58 -30.87
CA GLN A 249 -38.98 -4.41 -31.98
C GLN A 249 -38.71 -3.69 -33.28
N ASP A 250 -38.40 -4.46 -34.33
CA ASP A 250 -38.29 -3.95 -35.69
C ASP A 250 -39.66 -3.76 -36.35
N ALA A 251 -39.66 -3.33 -37.62
CA ALA A 251 -40.88 -3.01 -38.37
C ALA A 251 -41.77 -4.24 -38.68
N ILE A 252 -41.28 -5.46 -38.47
CA ILE A 252 -42.05 -6.71 -38.62
C ILE A 252 -42.37 -7.36 -37.27
N GLY A 253 -42.28 -6.60 -36.16
CA GLY A 253 -42.77 -6.99 -34.83
C GLY A 253 -41.83 -7.92 -34.08
N GLN A 254 -40.54 -7.83 -34.37
CA GLN A 254 -39.59 -8.91 -34.13
C GLN A 254 -38.53 -8.36 -33.16
N ASP A 255 -38.32 -9.00 -32.01
CA ASP A 255 -37.49 -8.47 -30.92
C ASP A 255 -36.02 -8.24 -31.29
N VAL A 256 -35.44 -7.12 -30.86
CA VAL A 256 -34.02 -6.82 -30.99
C VAL A 256 -33.45 -6.33 -29.66
N ILE A 257 -32.20 -6.67 -29.40
CA ILE A 257 -31.46 -6.21 -28.21
C ILE A 257 -30.77 -4.91 -28.58
N GLN A 258 -31.01 -3.84 -27.83
CA GLN A 258 -30.27 -2.58 -27.95
C GLN A 258 -29.01 -2.66 -27.08
N THR A 259 -27.87 -2.21 -27.61
CA THR A 259 -26.61 -2.13 -26.88
C THR A 259 -25.92 -0.78 -27.11
N ASP A 260 -25.21 -0.32 -26.08
CA ASP A 260 -24.35 0.85 -26.16
C ASP A 260 -22.92 0.53 -26.63
N ALA A 261 -22.59 -0.76 -26.76
CA ALA A 261 -21.30 -1.21 -27.25
C ALA A 261 -21.06 -0.65 -28.67
N PRO A 262 -19.92 0.05 -28.91
CA PRO A 262 -19.69 0.71 -30.18
C PRO A 262 -19.72 -0.24 -31.38
N ALA A 263 -20.29 0.22 -32.48
CA ALA A 263 -20.36 -0.57 -33.71
C ALA A 263 -20.17 0.31 -34.94
N ALA A 264 -19.61 -0.28 -35.99
CA ALA A 264 -19.40 0.36 -37.28
C ALA A 264 -19.75 -0.62 -38.41
N HIS A 265 -19.81 -0.11 -39.63
CA HIS A 265 -19.88 -0.97 -40.82
C HIS A 265 -18.74 -2.00 -40.79
N GLY A 266 -19.02 -3.25 -41.18
CA GLY A 266 -18.13 -4.40 -41.05
C GLY A 266 -18.33 -5.24 -39.78
N ASN A 267 -18.93 -4.69 -38.70
CA ASN A 267 -19.32 -5.48 -37.53
C ASN A 267 -20.60 -6.30 -37.75
N SER A 268 -21.41 -5.98 -38.77
CA SER A 268 -22.62 -6.73 -39.11
C SER A 268 -22.30 -8.21 -39.36
N GLY A 269 -23.07 -9.07 -38.74
CA GLY A 269 -22.86 -10.51 -38.67
C GLY A 269 -21.81 -10.92 -37.63
N GLY A 270 -21.29 -9.99 -36.82
CA GLY A 270 -20.37 -10.31 -35.73
C GLY A 270 -21.09 -10.84 -34.49
N PRO A 271 -20.51 -11.80 -33.76
CA PRO A 271 -21.09 -12.26 -32.50
C PRO A 271 -20.88 -11.23 -31.39
N ALA A 272 -21.94 -10.99 -30.63
CA ALA A 272 -21.91 -10.30 -29.35
C ALA A 272 -21.95 -11.35 -28.23
N ILE A 273 -20.92 -11.41 -27.38
CA ILE A 273 -20.78 -12.39 -26.30
C ILE A 273 -20.93 -11.75 -24.93
N GLY A 274 -21.30 -12.54 -23.93
CA GLY A 274 -21.20 -12.17 -22.51
C GLY A 274 -19.96 -12.75 -21.84
N ASP A 275 -19.88 -12.60 -20.52
CA ASP A 275 -18.74 -13.03 -19.70
C ASP A 275 -18.49 -14.55 -19.73
N GLU A 276 -19.50 -15.36 -20.06
CA GLU A 276 -19.36 -16.82 -20.16
C GLU A 276 -18.81 -17.31 -21.51
N ALA A 277 -18.33 -16.38 -22.36
CA ALA A 277 -17.85 -16.65 -23.71
C ALA A 277 -18.90 -17.29 -24.64
N THR A 278 -20.19 -17.03 -24.38
CA THR A 278 -21.32 -17.52 -25.18
C THR A 278 -22.01 -16.37 -25.91
N LEU A 279 -22.53 -16.65 -27.11
CA LEU A 279 -23.30 -15.69 -27.91
C LEU A 279 -24.55 -15.22 -27.14
N VAL A 280 -24.68 -13.90 -27.00
CA VAL A 280 -25.86 -13.19 -26.49
C VAL A 280 -26.72 -12.67 -27.66
N GLY A 281 -26.07 -12.23 -28.74
CA GLY A 281 -26.76 -11.81 -29.95
C GLY A 281 -25.83 -11.61 -31.13
N VAL A 282 -26.41 -11.28 -32.29
CA VAL A 282 -25.68 -11.06 -33.56
C VAL A 282 -25.82 -9.61 -33.95
N MET A 283 -24.72 -8.90 -34.11
CA MET A 283 -24.75 -7.52 -34.58
C MET A 283 -25.40 -7.45 -35.96
N THR A 284 -26.41 -6.59 -36.14
CA THR A 284 -27.14 -6.46 -37.41
C THR A 284 -27.06 -5.05 -38.00
N PHE A 285 -27.62 -4.05 -37.32
CA PHE A 285 -27.68 -2.68 -37.82
C PHE A 285 -27.36 -1.65 -36.72
N VAL A 286 -26.91 -0.48 -37.18
CA VAL A 286 -26.56 0.68 -36.36
C VAL A 286 -27.54 1.82 -36.63
N SER A 287 -27.70 2.72 -35.66
CA SER A 287 -28.52 3.94 -35.87
C SER A 287 -27.75 4.97 -36.70
N LEU A 288 -28.41 5.60 -37.66
CA LEU A 288 -27.84 6.65 -38.50
C LEU A 288 -28.51 8.00 -38.20
N SER A 289 -27.72 9.08 -38.23
CA SER A 289 -28.23 10.45 -38.07
C SER A 289 -29.10 10.85 -39.27
N PRO A 290 -30.31 11.42 -39.05
CA PRO A 290 -31.21 11.85 -40.13
C PRO A 290 -30.59 12.87 -41.09
N ALA A 291 -29.67 13.72 -40.60
CA ALA A 291 -29.15 14.87 -41.32
C ALA A 291 -27.85 14.59 -42.12
N GLY A 292 -27.30 13.37 -42.05
CA GLY A 292 -26.00 13.11 -42.70
C GLY A 292 -25.53 11.67 -42.74
N GLY A 293 -26.37 10.69 -42.34
CA GLY A 293 -26.02 9.27 -42.44
C GLY A 293 -24.85 8.83 -41.55
N ALA A 294 -24.36 9.71 -40.67
CA ALA A 294 -23.31 9.38 -39.70
C ALA A 294 -23.84 8.41 -38.65
N ILE A 295 -23.02 7.45 -38.24
CA ILE A 295 -23.39 6.44 -37.23
C ILE A 295 -23.53 7.11 -35.85
N VAL A 296 -24.68 6.89 -35.21
CA VAL A 296 -24.94 7.33 -33.83
C VAL A 296 -24.55 6.20 -32.88
N GLN A 297 -23.44 6.39 -32.16
CA GLN A 297 -22.97 5.42 -31.17
C GLN A 297 -23.90 5.37 -29.95
N GLY A 298 -23.93 4.23 -29.26
CA GLY A 298 -24.80 4.01 -28.11
C GLY A 298 -26.18 3.41 -28.42
N PHE A 299 -26.52 3.31 -29.71
CA PHE A 299 -27.82 2.82 -30.20
C PHE A 299 -27.65 1.79 -31.33
N ASN A 300 -27.04 0.67 -30.98
CA ASN A 300 -26.79 -0.45 -31.90
C ASN A 300 -27.71 -1.63 -31.56
N PHE A 301 -28.00 -2.49 -32.54
CA PHE A 301 -28.99 -3.54 -32.39
C PHE A 301 -28.45 -4.93 -32.71
N LEU A 302 -28.85 -5.90 -31.89
CA LEU A 302 -28.47 -7.30 -32.01
C LEU A 302 -29.69 -8.20 -32.19
N ILE A 303 -29.55 -9.21 -33.05
CA ILE A 303 -30.50 -10.32 -33.14
C ILE A 303 -30.28 -11.23 -31.92
N PRO A 304 -31.29 -11.50 -31.09
CA PRO A 304 -31.13 -12.30 -29.86
C PRO A 304 -30.65 -13.73 -30.13
N ALA A 305 -29.83 -14.28 -29.22
CA ALA A 305 -29.36 -15.67 -29.28
C ALA A 305 -30.49 -16.71 -29.44
N ARG A 306 -31.65 -16.50 -28.80
CA ARG A 306 -32.84 -17.35 -28.94
C ARG A 306 -33.33 -17.46 -30.39
N ASP A 307 -33.22 -16.39 -31.16
CA ASP A 307 -33.68 -16.37 -32.56
C ASP A 307 -32.66 -17.03 -33.47
N VAL A 308 -31.36 -16.98 -33.13
CA VAL A 308 -30.32 -17.78 -33.78
C VAL A 308 -30.58 -19.27 -33.57
N LEU A 309 -30.91 -19.69 -32.34
CA LEU A 309 -31.25 -21.09 -32.04
C LEU A 309 -32.48 -21.55 -32.84
N LYS A 310 -33.54 -20.73 -32.93
CA LYS A 310 -34.70 -21.01 -33.80
C LYS A 310 -34.28 -21.12 -35.27
N PHE A 311 -33.44 -20.22 -35.75
CA PHE A 311 -32.94 -20.24 -37.12
C PHE A 311 -32.12 -21.51 -37.43
N LEU A 312 -31.44 -22.10 -36.45
CA LEU A 312 -30.68 -23.34 -36.63
C LEU A 312 -31.54 -24.62 -36.63
N GLN A 313 -32.81 -24.54 -36.25
CA GLN A 313 -33.70 -25.70 -36.28
C GLN A 313 -33.82 -26.29 -37.69
N GLY A 314 -33.83 -27.62 -37.78
CA GLY A 314 -33.90 -28.36 -39.05
C GLY A 314 -32.59 -28.39 -39.84
N THR A 315 -31.45 -28.03 -39.22
CA THR A 315 -30.11 -28.14 -39.83
C THR A 315 -29.31 -29.28 -39.21
N ASP A 316 -28.14 -29.61 -39.78
CA ASP A 316 -27.23 -30.64 -39.26
C ASP A 316 -26.48 -30.25 -37.98
N ILE A 317 -26.71 -29.03 -37.47
CA ILE A 317 -26.05 -28.48 -36.29
C ILE A 317 -26.86 -28.84 -35.06
N LYS A 318 -26.39 -29.86 -34.31
CA LYS A 318 -27.05 -30.35 -33.10
C LYS A 318 -26.59 -29.63 -31.84
N ASN A 319 -25.28 -29.37 -31.74
CA ASN A 319 -24.65 -28.76 -30.57
C ASN A 319 -23.81 -27.54 -31.00
N PRO A 320 -24.39 -26.33 -31.02
CA PRO A 320 -23.62 -25.11 -31.25
C PRO A 320 -22.46 -24.96 -30.26
N GLY A 321 -21.27 -24.64 -30.76
CA GLY A 321 -20.03 -24.55 -29.98
C GLY A 321 -19.23 -25.85 -29.87
N GLU A 322 -19.73 -26.97 -30.39
CA GLU A 322 -19.01 -28.24 -30.43
C GLU A 322 -17.79 -28.15 -31.35
N SER A 323 -16.59 -28.43 -30.82
CA SER A 323 -15.33 -28.37 -31.57
C SER A 323 -14.25 -29.20 -30.88
N ALA A 324 -13.39 -29.87 -31.66
CA ALA A 324 -12.20 -30.52 -31.13
C ALA A 324 -11.11 -29.53 -30.68
N PHE A 325 -11.13 -28.29 -31.18
CA PHE A 325 -10.20 -27.22 -30.80
C PHE A 325 -10.54 -26.64 -29.42
N ASN A 326 -11.83 -26.40 -29.15
CA ASN A 326 -12.29 -25.65 -27.98
C ASN A 326 -11.80 -26.23 -26.63
N PRO A 327 -11.89 -27.54 -26.34
CA PRO A 327 -11.43 -28.10 -25.07
C PRO A 327 -9.93 -27.91 -24.84
N VAL A 328 -9.12 -28.05 -25.89
CA VAL A 328 -7.67 -27.90 -25.81
C VAL A 328 -7.31 -26.44 -25.53
N TRP A 329 -7.92 -25.51 -26.27
CA TRP A 329 -7.71 -24.08 -26.10
C TRP A 329 -8.16 -23.59 -24.72
N ALA A 330 -9.36 -23.98 -24.28
CA ALA A 330 -9.89 -23.63 -22.97
C ALA A 330 -9.03 -24.18 -21.82
N ALA A 331 -8.54 -25.42 -21.94
CA ALA A 331 -7.62 -25.99 -20.95
C ALA A 331 -6.28 -25.24 -20.88
N GLY A 332 -5.77 -24.76 -22.03
CA GLY A 332 -4.59 -23.91 -22.10
C GLY A 332 -4.81 -22.57 -21.41
N LEU A 333 -5.92 -21.89 -21.70
CA LEU A 333 -6.28 -20.62 -21.05
C LEU A 333 -6.47 -20.79 -19.54
N GLN A 334 -7.19 -21.82 -19.12
CA GLN A 334 -7.39 -22.12 -17.70
C GLN A 334 -6.07 -22.38 -16.97
N ALA A 335 -5.12 -23.07 -17.62
CA ALA A 335 -3.78 -23.25 -17.07
C ALA A 335 -2.99 -21.94 -17.04
N PHE A 336 -3.12 -21.10 -18.07
CA PHE A 336 -2.44 -19.82 -18.17
C PHE A 336 -2.89 -18.82 -17.10
N PHE A 337 -4.19 -18.61 -16.96
CA PHE A 337 -4.76 -17.74 -15.92
C PHE A 337 -4.59 -18.32 -14.51
N GLY A 338 -4.51 -19.64 -14.39
CA GLY A 338 -4.15 -20.33 -13.14
C GLY A 338 -2.64 -20.40 -12.86
N GLU A 339 -1.81 -19.62 -13.54
CA GLU A 339 -0.34 -19.55 -13.40
C GLU A 339 0.42 -20.88 -13.60
N ARG A 340 -0.22 -21.88 -14.21
CA ARG A 340 0.38 -23.18 -14.57
C ARG A 340 0.96 -23.13 -15.98
N TYR A 341 1.95 -22.27 -16.18
CA TYR A 341 2.45 -21.92 -17.52
C TYR A 341 3.01 -23.12 -18.31
N THR A 342 3.67 -24.10 -17.67
CA THR A 342 4.16 -25.31 -18.37
C THR A 342 3.03 -26.13 -18.98
N VAL A 343 1.90 -26.25 -18.27
CA VAL A 343 0.69 -26.95 -18.77
C VAL A 343 0.04 -26.11 -19.87
N ALA A 344 0.00 -24.79 -19.71
CA ALA A 344 -0.53 -23.86 -20.70
C ALA A 344 0.23 -23.98 -22.03
N VAL A 345 1.58 -23.96 -22.01
CA VAL A 345 2.42 -24.12 -23.20
C VAL A 345 2.10 -25.41 -23.94
N ALA A 346 2.05 -26.54 -23.24
CA ALA A 346 1.73 -27.83 -23.87
C ALA A 346 0.36 -27.82 -24.57
N LYS A 347 -0.65 -27.22 -23.92
CA LYS A 347 -2.00 -27.10 -24.48
C LYS A 347 -2.09 -26.10 -25.62
N PHE A 348 -1.38 -24.97 -25.56
CA PHE A 348 -1.34 -24.01 -26.65
C PHE A 348 -0.60 -24.56 -27.88
N GLN A 349 0.45 -25.36 -27.70
CA GLN A 349 1.11 -26.09 -28.79
C GLN A 349 0.19 -27.14 -29.43
N GLU A 350 -0.64 -27.82 -28.63
CA GLU A 350 -1.68 -28.73 -29.13
C GLU A 350 -2.77 -27.96 -29.90
N ALA A 351 -3.26 -26.84 -29.39
CA ALA A 351 -4.21 -25.98 -30.07
C ALA A 351 -3.66 -25.45 -31.40
N ASN A 352 -2.38 -25.05 -31.45
CA ASN A 352 -1.71 -24.61 -32.67
C ASN A 352 -1.49 -25.75 -33.68
N ARG A 353 -1.48 -27.02 -33.25
CA ARG A 353 -1.48 -28.17 -34.17
C ARG A 353 -2.85 -28.40 -34.80
N LEU A 354 -3.93 -28.20 -34.03
CA LEU A 354 -5.30 -28.36 -34.51
C LEU A 354 -5.71 -27.26 -35.49
N GLN A 355 -5.37 -26.00 -35.18
CA GLN A 355 -5.60 -24.87 -36.07
C GLN A 355 -4.34 -23.98 -36.10
N PRO A 356 -3.45 -24.21 -37.09
CA PRO A 356 -2.17 -23.51 -37.16
C PRO A 356 -2.30 -22.01 -37.34
N ASN A 357 -1.33 -21.29 -36.77
CA ASN A 357 -1.09 -19.88 -37.02
C ASN A 357 -2.18 -18.92 -36.56
N LEU A 358 -3.09 -19.36 -35.67
CA LEU A 358 -4.01 -18.43 -35.00
C LEU A 358 -3.22 -17.39 -34.18
N PRO A 359 -3.43 -16.07 -34.41
CA PRO A 359 -2.66 -15.03 -33.73
C PRO A 359 -2.78 -15.07 -32.21
N ASP A 360 -3.99 -15.27 -31.67
CA ASP A 360 -4.22 -15.32 -30.23
C ASP A 360 -3.57 -16.54 -29.57
N VAL A 361 -3.54 -17.69 -30.26
CA VAL A 361 -2.83 -18.89 -29.79
C VAL A 361 -1.33 -18.65 -29.75
N LYS A 362 -0.76 -18.06 -30.82
CA LYS A 362 0.67 -17.70 -30.87
C LYS A 362 1.06 -16.72 -29.78
N ARG A 363 0.24 -15.68 -29.56
CA ARG A 363 0.46 -14.66 -28.53
C ARG A 363 0.45 -15.28 -27.14
N ALA A 364 -0.58 -16.08 -26.82
CA ALA A 364 -0.69 -16.74 -25.52
C ALA A 364 0.43 -17.76 -25.29
N LEU A 365 0.84 -18.50 -26.32
CA LEU A 365 2.00 -19.40 -26.27
C LEU A 365 3.28 -18.65 -25.95
N GLY A 366 3.59 -17.58 -26.69
CA GLY A 366 4.78 -16.76 -26.46
C GLY A 366 4.80 -16.11 -25.08
N GLU A 367 3.65 -15.62 -24.60
CA GLU A 367 3.52 -15.05 -23.26
C GLU A 367 3.70 -16.12 -22.17
N ALA A 368 3.16 -17.31 -22.36
CA ALA A 368 3.34 -18.42 -21.42
C ALA A 368 4.81 -18.86 -21.35
N GLU A 369 5.49 -18.99 -22.50
CA GLU A 369 6.93 -19.30 -22.56
C GLU A 369 7.77 -18.21 -21.90
N PHE A 370 7.41 -16.94 -22.09
CA PHE A 370 8.05 -15.81 -21.43
C PHE A 370 7.90 -15.87 -19.91
N LYS A 371 6.69 -16.18 -19.40
CA LYS A 371 6.41 -16.29 -17.96
C LYS A 371 7.05 -17.52 -17.30
N ILE A 372 7.37 -18.57 -18.07
CA ILE A 372 8.20 -19.68 -17.56
C ILE A 372 9.64 -19.19 -17.33
N LYS A 373 10.19 -18.43 -18.28
CA LYS A 373 11.55 -17.87 -18.18
C LYS A 373 11.64 -16.75 -17.13
N ASN A 374 10.56 -15.99 -16.97
CA ASN A 374 10.44 -14.83 -16.09
C ASN A 374 9.20 -14.99 -15.20
N PRO A 375 9.26 -15.84 -14.17
CA PRO A 375 8.11 -16.08 -13.31
C PRO A 375 7.69 -14.79 -12.59
N PRO A 376 6.38 -14.50 -12.47
CA PRO A 376 5.92 -13.33 -11.76
C PRO A 376 6.41 -13.35 -10.30
N PRO A 377 6.80 -12.21 -9.73
CA PRO A 377 7.28 -12.14 -8.36
C PRO A 377 6.16 -12.58 -7.42
N ARG A 378 6.41 -13.62 -6.63
CA ARG A 378 5.46 -14.02 -5.58
C ARG A 378 5.45 -12.95 -4.49
N PRO A 379 4.27 -12.53 -4.00
CA PRO A 379 4.21 -11.57 -2.89
C PRO A 379 4.98 -12.15 -1.70
N PHE A 380 5.98 -11.41 -1.23
CA PHE A 380 6.73 -11.78 -0.04
C PHE A 380 5.74 -11.87 1.15
N PRO A 381 5.83 -12.90 2.01
CA PRO A 381 4.85 -13.19 3.06
C PRO A 381 4.92 -12.19 4.24
N TRP A 382 4.66 -10.91 3.98
CA TRP A 382 4.71 -9.83 4.96
C TRP A 382 3.81 -10.06 6.16
N ALA A 383 2.69 -10.76 6.00
CA ALA A 383 1.82 -11.15 7.11
C ALA A 383 2.55 -12.03 8.12
N TRP A 384 3.31 -13.03 7.65
CA TRP A 384 4.07 -13.95 8.51
C TRP A 384 5.28 -13.28 9.15
N VAL A 385 5.97 -12.41 8.41
CA VAL A 385 7.10 -11.63 8.94
C VAL A 385 6.63 -10.65 10.00
N THR A 386 5.55 -9.91 9.73
CA THR A 386 4.94 -9.00 10.71
C THR A 386 4.51 -9.75 11.96
N LEU A 387 3.82 -10.89 11.82
CA LEU A 387 3.41 -11.72 12.95
C LEU A 387 4.62 -12.19 13.78
N GLY A 388 5.68 -12.65 13.13
CA GLY A 388 6.93 -13.07 13.79
C GLY A 388 7.57 -11.93 14.59
N ILE A 389 7.71 -10.74 13.97
CA ILE A 389 8.29 -9.56 14.63
C ILE A 389 7.41 -9.08 15.79
N THR A 390 6.08 -9.07 15.62
CA THR A 390 5.14 -8.66 16.67
C THR A 390 5.20 -9.60 17.87
N LEU A 391 5.22 -10.93 17.64
CA LEU A 391 5.34 -11.91 18.73
C LEU A 391 6.68 -11.80 19.46
N LEU A 392 7.77 -11.62 18.72
CA LEU A 392 9.10 -11.45 19.30
C LEU A 392 9.18 -10.18 20.15
N SER A 393 8.64 -9.06 19.63
CA SER A 393 8.57 -7.80 20.36
C SER A 393 7.71 -7.92 21.61
N ALA A 394 6.51 -8.53 21.51
CA ALA A 394 5.63 -8.75 22.65
C ALA A 394 6.29 -9.63 23.72
N GLY A 395 7.03 -10.67 23.33
CA GLY A 395 7.82 -11.50 24.24
C GLY A 395 8.92 -10.72 24.97
N VAL A 396 9.67 -9.89 24.24
CA VAL A 396 10.74 -9.04 24.80
C VAL A 396 10.17 -8.00 25.76
N TYR A 397 9.15 -7.23 25.35
CA TYR A 397 8.51 -6.23 26.20
C TYR A 397 7.81 -6.86 27.41
N GLY A 398 7.14 -8.00 27.23
CA GLY A 398 6.53 -8.77 28.31
C GLY A 398 7.57 -9.24 29.34
N GLY A 399 8.70 -9.79 28.88
CA GLY A 399 9.80 -10.23 29.74
C GLY A 399 10.47 -9.08 30.50
N MET A 400 10.74 -7.95 29.82
CA MET A 400 11.27 -6.75 30.47
C MET A 400 10.30 -6.17 31.50
N GLY A 401 9.01 -6.12 31.17
CA GLY A 401 7.93 -5.66 32.07
C GLY A 401 7.81 -6.53 33.32
N ALA A 402 7.79 -7.85 33.15
CA ALA A 402 7.75 -8.80 34.26
C ALA A 402 8.97 -8.67 35.18
N ARG A 403 10.18 -8.57 34.59
CA ARG A 403 11.43 -8.37 35.36
C ARG A 403 11.42 -7.06 36.13
N ARG A 404 10.94 -5.96 35.52
CA ARG A 404 10.80 -4.64 36.18
C ARG A 404 9.79 -4.68 37.32
N TRP A 405 8.66 -5.37 37.14
CA TRP A 405 7.64 -5.53 38.17
C TRP A 405 8.15 -6.34 39.38
N TRP A 406 8.79 -7.50 39.13
CA TRP A 406 9.39 -8.35 40.17
C TRP A 406 10.42 -7.59 41.01
N ARG A 407 11.25 -6.75 40.38
CA ARG A 407 12.25 -5.94 41.08
C ARG A 407 11.63 -4.85 41.97
N ASN A 408 10.53 -4.24 41.56
CA ASN A 408 9.97 -3.07 42.26
C ASN A 408 8.85 -3.39 43.27
N ARG A 409 8.27 -4.60 43.26
CA ARG A 409 7.08 -4.93 44.07
C ARG A 409 7.22 -4.76 45.59
N PHE A 410 8.44 -4.75 46.12
CA PHE A 410 8.72 -4.58 47.55
C PHE A 410 9.41 -3.25 47.92
N ARG A 411 9.57 -2.35 46.95
CA ARG A 411 10.13 -1.02 47.15
C ARG A 411 9.00 -0.01 47.37
N VAL A 412 9.20 0.94 48.29
CA VAL A 412 8.30 2.07 48.54
C VAL A 412 9.02 3.37 48.21
N HIS A 413 8.30 4.32 47.63
CA HIS A 413 8.84 5.64 47.30
C HIS A 413 8.78 6.58 48.51
N PRO A 414 9.72 7.53 48.66
CA PRO A 414 9.75 8.45 49.80
C PRO A 414 8.42 9.19 50.07
N PRO A 415 7.69 9.74 49.07
CA PRO A 415 6.39 10.37 49.33
C PRO A 415 5.31 9.41 49.83
N GLN A 416 5.38 8.12 49.47
CA GLN A 416 4.45 7.12 49.98
C GLN A 416 4.69 6.86 51.47
N VAL A 417 5.95 6.92 51.91
CA VAL A 417 6.31 6.77 53.32
C VAL A 417 5.78 7.95 54.13
N ILE A 418 5.92 9.19 53.64
CA ILE A 418 5.28 10.37 54.24
C ILE A 418 3.76 10.21 54.31
N GLY A 419 3.13 9.76 53.22
CA GLY A 419 1.70 9.49 53.21
C GLY A 419 1.28 8.37 54.19
N PHE A 420 2.16 7.44 54.55
CA PHE A 420 1.90 6.49 55.63
C PHE A 420 2.00 7.16 57.02
N MET A 421 2.94 8.09 57.21
CA MET A 421 3.08 8.86 58.45
C MET A 421 1.89 9.82 58.67
N GLU A 422 1.43 10.52 57.63
CA GLU A 422 0.25 11.41 57.69
C GLU A 422 -1.06 10.66 57.99
N LYS A 423 -1.13 9.38 57.61
CA LYS A 423 -2.29 8.50 57.86
C LYS A 423 -2.18 7.73 59.18
N GLU A 424 -1.28 8.14 60.08
CA GLU A 424 -1.04 7.52 61.40
C GLU A 424 -0.69 6.03 61.34
N LEU A 425 -0.19 5.52 60.20
CA LEU A 425 0.27 4.14 60.06
C LEU A 425 1.67 3.92 60.68
N ASN A 426 2.30 5.00 61.17
CA ASN A 426 3.57 5.03 61.92
C ASN A 426 4.61 4.01 61.44
N PRO A 427 5.09 4.14 60.19
CA PRO A 427 6.10 3.23 59.66
C PRO A 427 7.40 3.34 60.48
N LEU A 428 7.96 2.20 60.87
CA LEU A 428 9.24 2.14 61.53
C LEU A 428 10.36 2.27 60.49
N LEU A 429 11.06 3.40 60.51
CA LEU A 429 12.21 3.63 59.64
C LEU A 429 13.44 2.97 60.25
N VAL A 430 14.14 2.14 59.48
CA VAL A 430 15.31 1.41 59.95
C VAL A 430 16.51 1.76 59.10
N ASP A 431 17.52 2.35 59.75
CA ASP A 431 18.80 2.69 59.13
C ASP A 431 19.70 1.45 59.13
N VAL A 432 19.87 0.86 57.94
CA VAL A 432 20.67 -0.35 57.71
C VAL A 432 21.92 -0.05 56.89
N ARG A 433 22.46 1.17 57.01
CA ARG A 433 23.75 1.50 56.43
C ARG A 433 24.86 0.69 57.09
N THR A 434 25.91 0.38 56.32
CA THR A 434 27.14 -0.20 56.88
C THR A 434 27.76 0.77 57.88
N ARG A 435 28.60 0.27 58.79
CA ARG A 435 29.27 1.13 59.79
C ARG A 435 29.99 2.32 59.15
N THR A 436 30.75 2.08 58.09
CA THR A 436 31.48 3.13 57.34
C THR A 436 30.53 4.14 56.69
N ASP A 437 29.46 3.68 56.03
CA ASP A 437 28.47 4.56 55.39
C ASP A 437 27.66 5.39 56.39
N TYR A 438 27.41 4.81 57.57
CA TYR A 438 26.76 5.52 58.65
C TYR A 438 27.71 6.59 59.21
N GLU A 439 28.94 6.24 59.59
CA GLU A 439 29.89 7.19 60.20
C GLU A 439 30.24 8.36 59.27
N THR A 440 30.34 8.12 57.96
CA THR A 440 30.69 9.15 56.97
C THR A 440 29.56 10.13 56.64
N SER A 441 28.31 9.79 56.97
CA SER A 441 27.15 10.61 56.64
C SER A 441 26.56 11.25 57.90
N PRO A 442 26.49 12.59 57.98
CA PRO A 442 26.01 13.29 59.18
C PRO A 442 24.48 13.26 59.31
N LEU A 443 23.76 12.65 58.36
CA LEU A 443 22.30 12.69 58.25
C LEU A 443 21.66 11.33 58.55
N THR A 444 20.49 11.35 59.19
CA THR A 444 19.57 10.22 59.35
C THR A 444 18.16 10.61 58.93
N LEU A 445 17.30 9.61 58.69
CA LEU A 445 15.87 9.87 58.56
C LEU A 445 15.26 10.17 59.94
N PRO A 446 14.24 11.04 60.03
CA PRO A 446 13.66 11.40 61.31
C PRO A 446 13.09 10.19 62.05
N GLY A 447 13.47 10.03 63.33
CA GLY A 447 13.03 8.90 64.16
C GLY A 447 13.49 7.52 63.69
N ALA A 448 14.51 7.44 62.84
CA ALA A 448 15.02 6.16 62.35
C ALA A 448 15.78 5.38 63.44
N VAL A 449 15.46 4.09 63.56
CA VAL A 449 16.17 3.16 64.43
C VAL A 449 17.38 2.61 63.67
N ARG A 450 18.57 2.74 64.26
CA ARG A 450 19.79 2.19 63.68
C ARG A 450 19.82 0.67 63.90
N LEU A 451 20.12 -0.06 62.83
CA LEU A 451 20.28 -1.51 62.86
C LEU A 451 21.48 -1.90 61.99
N GLU A 452 22.56 -2.35 62.63
CA GLU A 452 23.79 -2.72 61.92
C GLU A 452 23.59 -4.03 61.14
N PRO A 453 23.84 -4.04 59.81
CA PRO A 453 23.60 -5.22 58.98
C PRO A 453 24.28 -6.49 59.50
N GLU A 454 25.51 -6.37 60.00
CA GLU A 454 26.33 -7.46 60.52
C GLU A 454 25.73 -8.07 61.80
N ASP A 455 25.08 -7.26 62.64
CA ASP A 455 24.40 -7.73 63.85
C ASP A 455 23.08 -8.42 63.54
N VAL A 456 22.39 -7.99 62.48
CA VAL A 456 21.22 -8.71 61.95
C VAL A 456 21.65 -10.04 61.37
N GLU A 457 22.76 -10.11 60.66
CA GLU A 457 23.30 -11.38 60.14
C GLU A 457 23.68 -12.34 61.28
N ALA A 458 24.33 -11.84 62.32
CA ALA A 458 24.74 -12.61 63.49
C ALA A 458 23.60 -12.92 64.49
N GLY A 459 22.39 -12.40 64.26
CA GLY A 459 21.21 -12.63 65.11
C GLY A 459 21.27 -11.98 66.49
N ARG A 460 22.14 -10.97 66.66
CA ARG A 460 22.44 -10.35 67.97
C ARG A 460 21.44 -9.27 68.39
N ILE A 461 20.58 -8.81 67.47
CA ILE A 461 19.59 -7.75 67.73
C ILE A 461 18.23 -8.15 67.15
N VAL A 462 17.19 -8.13 67.98
CA VAL A 462 15.77 -8.25 67.57
C VAL A 462 15.19 -6.84 67.57
N LEU A 463 14.65 -6.40 66.43
CA LEU A 463 14.00 -5.11 66.32
C LEU A 463 12.74 -5.11 67.23
N GLU A 464 12.66 -4.23 68.22
CA GLU A 464 11.49 -4.11 69.10
C GLU A 464 10.32 -3.46 68.33
N ALA A 465 9.67 -4.25 67.47
CA ALA A 465 8.56 -3.84 66.61
C ALA A 465 7.54 -4.96 66.44
N ASP A 466 6.25 -4.62 66.29
CA ASP A 466 5.21 -5.60 65.97
C ASP A 466 5.54 -6.26 64.60
N PRO A 467 5.55 -7.61 64.48
CA PRO A 467 5.73 -8.33 63.23
C PRO A 467 4.81 -7.90 62.06
N LYS A 468 3.70 -7.22 62.35
CA LYS A 468 2.75 -6.67 61.37
C LYS A 468 2.95 -5.18 61.06
N GLN A 469 3.71 -4.45 61.88
CA GLN A 469 4.01 -3.04 61.66
C GLN A 469 4.75 -2.85 60.33
N LEU A 470 4.47 -1.75 59.64
CA LEU A 470 5.19 -1.40 58.43
C LEU A 470 6.63 -0.99 58.77
N ILE A 471 7.59 -1.81 58.36
CA ILE A 471 9.02 -1.51 58.52
C ILE A 471 9.57 -1.06 57.17
N VAL A 472 10.28 0.07 57.16
CA VAL A 472 10.93 0.60 55.96
C VAL A 472 12.44 0.69 56.20
N THR A 473 13.19 -0.21 55.59
CA THR A 473 14.66 -0.20 55.67
C THR A 473 15.24 0.74 54.62
N TYR A 474 16.26 1.51 54.97
CA TYR A 474 17.03 2.33 54.03
C TYR A 474 18.53 2.21 54.23
N CYS A 475 19.28 2.38 53.15
CA CYS A 475 20.74 2.41 53.13
C CYS A 475 21.23 3.46 52.13
N THR A 476 22.55 3.52 51.90
CA THR A 476 23.21 4.35 50.89
C THR A 476 23.86 3.53 49.78
N SER A 477 23.82 2.20 49.87
CA SER A 477 24.42 1.29 48.88
C SER A 477 23.73 1.37 47.50
N PRO A 478 24.45 1.19 46.39
CA PRO A 478 23.87 1.07 45.05
C PRO A 478 22.75 0.03 44.98
N ASP A 479 21.67 0.33 44.25
CA ASP A 479 20.48 -0.52 44.09
C ASP A 479 19.85 -1.02 45.41
N GLU A 480 20.10 -0.31 46.52
CA GLU A 480 19.65 -0.66 47.87
C GLU A 480 20.03 -2.08 48.32
N GLN A 481 21.17 -2.60 47.86
CA GLN A 481 21.63 -3.97 48.15
C GLN A 481 21.62 -4.31 49.65
N THR A 482 22.11 -3.42 50.52
CA THR A 482 22.14 -3.66 51.97
C THR A 482 20.73 -3.71 52.56
N SER A 483 19.85 -2.79 52.16
CA SER A 483 18.43 -2.81 52.56
C SER A 483 17.69 -4.05 52.07
N ALA A 484 17.97 -4.51 50.84
CA ALA A 484 17.36 -5.72 50.30
C ALA A 484 17.76 -6.97 51.10
N ARG A 485 19.04 -7.07 51.47
CA ARG A 485 19.56 -8.17 52.28
C ARG A 485 18.93 -8.16 53.67
N VAL A 486 18.95 -7.02 54.36
CA VAL A 486 18.37 -6.90 55.71
C VAL A 486 16.85 -7.12 55.69
N THR A 487 16.14 -6.59 54.69
CA THR A 487 14.70 -6.85 54.49
C THR A 487 14.40 -8.34 54.37
N GLN A 488 15.23 -9.10 53.65
CA GLN A 488 15.06 -10.55 53.51
C GLN A 488 15.26 -11.27 54.85
N LEU A 489 16.30 -10.91 55.60
CA LEU A 489 16.59 -11.47 56.92
C LEU A 489 15.48 -11.16 57.93
N LEU A 490 14.95 -9.94 57.94
CA LEU A 490 13.80 -9.57 58.79
C LEU A 490 12.56 -10.41 58.43
N ARG A 491 12.26 -10.59 57.14
CA ARG A 491 11.12 -11.45 56.73
C ARG A 491 11.29 -12.90 57.14
N GLN A 492 12.49 -13.45 57.07
CA GLN A 492 12.80 -14.81 57.54
C GLN A 492 12.61 -14.95 59.06
N ARG A 493 12.71 -13.85 59.81
CA ARG A 493 12.51 -13.81 61.27
C ARG A 493 11.09 -13.42 61.70
N GLY A 494 10.13 -13.41 60.76
CA GLY A 494 8.71 -13.27 61.07
C GLY A 494 8.11 -11.87 60.86
N TYR A 495 8.90 -10.86 60.49
CA TYR A 495 8.36 -9.54 60.11
C TYR A 495 7.71 -9.61 58.72
N THR A 496 6.39 -9.53 58.69
CA THR A 496 5.61 -9.76 57.46
C THR A 496 5.47 -8.54 56.55
N ASN A 497 5.63 -7.33 57.10
CA ASN A 497 5.39 -6.07 56.39
C ASN A 497 6.65 -5.19 56.30
N VAL A 498 7.71 -5.73 55.70
CA VAL A 498 8.99 -5.02 55.49
C VAL A 498 9.10 -4.54 54.04
N ARG A 499 9.45 -3.27 53.85
CA ARG A 499 9.62 -2.60 52.54
C ARG A 499 11.00 -1.95 52.46
N ILE A 500 11.51 -1.79 51.24
CA ILE A 500 12.78 -1.11 50.97
C ILE A 500 12.48 0.31 50.52
N LEU A 501 13.11 1.31 51.14
CA LEU A 501 13.03 2.69 50.67
C LEU A 501 13.77 2.83 49.33
N LYS A 502 13.03 3.15 48.27
CA LYS A 502 13.61 3.30 46.93
C LYS A 502 14.52 4.54 46.86
N GLY A 503 15.75 4.33 46.40
CA GLY A 503 16.81 5.33 46.39
C GLY A 503 17.50 5.51 47.74
N GLY A 504 17.07 4.81 48.79
CA GLY A 504 17.65 4.92 50.14
C GLY A 504 17.63 6.35 50.69
N LEU A 505 18.66 6.71 51.46
CA LEU A 505 18.80 8.07 52.03
C LEU A 505 18.88 9.15 50.93
N GLY A 506 19.59 8.87 49.83
CA GLY A 506 19.68 9.80 48.70
C GLY A 506 18.35 10.05 47.99
N GLY A 507 17.51 9.01 47.87
CA GLY A 507 16.15 9.13 47.35
C GLY A 507 15.26 10.02 48.23
N TRP A 508 15.42 9.92 49.54
CA TRP A 508 14.69 10.74 50.52
C TRP A 508 15.12 12.21 50.47
N THR A 509 16.42 12.49 50.45
CA THR A 509 16.94 13.86 50.38
C THR A 509 16.63 14.52 49.04
N ASN A 510 16.71 13.79 47.93
CA ASN A 510 16.31 14.29 46.61
C ASN A 510 14.81 14.65 46.55
N ALA A 511 13.97 13.95 47.31
CA ALA A 511 12.56 14.29 47.48
C ALA A 511 12.32 15.49 48.40
N ARG A 512 13.40 16.12 48.93
CA ARG A 512 13.37 17.29 49.83
C ARG A 512 12.61 17.05 51.13
N LEU A 513 12.64 15.80 51.61
CA LEU A 513 11.97 15.41 52.85
C LEU A 513 12.86 15.70 54.07
N PRO A 514 12.27 15.88 55.27
CA PRO A 514 13.02 16.22 56.48
C PRO A 514 14.08 15.17 56.84
N VAL A 515 15.20 15.60 57.42
CA VAL A 515 16.31 14.75 57.91
C VAL A 515 16.79 15.26 59.27
N GLU A 516 17.38 14.37 60.06
CA GLU A 516 18.01 14.68 61.34
C GLU A 516 19.54 14.67 61.22
N ALA A 517 20.23 15.47 62.04
CA ALA A 517 21.69 15.52 62.08
C ALA A 517 22.23 14.74 63.29
N LYS A 518 23.37 14.06 63.12
CA LYS A 518 23.98 13.22 64.17
C LYS A 518 24.70 14.01 65.28
N SER A 519 25.12 15.25 65.03
CA SER A 519 25.85 16.12 65.96
C SER A 519 25.50 17.61 65.80
N SER A 520 25.80 18.43 66.80
CA SER A 520 25.54 19.88 66.85
C SER A 520 26.52 20.69 66.00
N LEU A 521 26.47 20.48 64.68
CA LEU A 521 27.25 21.27 63.72
C LEU A 521 26.75 22.73 63.67
N PRO A 522 27.64 23.72 63.45
CA PRO A 522 27.23 25.08 63.11
C PRO A 522 26.27 25.09 61.91
N SER A 523 25.30 26.01 61.92
CA SER A 523 24.26 26.22 60.89
C SER A 523 24.79 26.16 59.46
N ILE A 524 25.94 26.80 59.21
CA ILE A 524 26.56 26.85 57.89
C ILE A 524 27.16 25.50 57.45
N GLY A 525 27.82 24.79 58.37
CA GLY A 525 28.39 23.48 58.11
C GLY A 525 27.31 22.49 57.72
N LEU A 526 26.22 22.45 58.49
CA LEU A 526 25.07 21.58 58.21
C LEU A 526 24.43 21.86 56.84
N GLU A 527 24.24 23.12 56.48
CA GLU A 527 23.69 23.50 55.16
C GLU A 527 24.63 23.16 54.02
N ILE A 528 25.95 23.24 54.22
CA ILE A 528 26.90 22.80 53.20
C ILE A 528 26.86 21.27 53.07
N TYR A 529 26.87 20.50 54.16
CA TYR A 529 26.80 19.03 54.13
C TYR A 529 25.51 18.49 53.49
N LYS A 530 24.34 19.11 53.75
CA LYS A 530 23.07 18.71 53.09
C LYS A 530 23.12 18.84 51.57
N ASN A 531 23.96 19.74 51.06
CA ASN A 531 23.98 20.17 49.66
C ASN A 531 25.21 19.70 48.89
N LEU A 532 26.15 19.08 49.59
CA LEU A 532 27.26 18.33 49.04
C LEU A 532 26.89 16.84 49.03
N THR A 533 26.63 16.30 47.85
CA THR A 533 26.56 14.85 47.66
C THR A 533 27.95 14.27 47.97
N LEU A 534 28.07 13.52 49.06
CA LEU A 534 29.32 13.01 49.66
C LEU A 534 30.25 12.22 48.69
N GLY A 535 29.77 11.84 47.51
CA GLY A 535 30.55 11.09 46.51
C GLY A 535 31.45 11.93 45.59
N ASP A 536 31.22 13.25 45.45
CA ASP A 536 31.87 14.08 44.42
C ASP A 536 32.71 15.25 44.98
N VAL A 537 33.01 15.25 46.28
CA VAL A 537 33.75 16.37 46.92
C VAL A 537 35.20 15.98 47.16
N GLU A 538 36.11 16.76 46.59
CA GLU A 538 37.56 16.60 46.79
C GLU A 538 37.93 16.83 48.27
N ARG A 539 38.71 15.91 48.84
CA ARG A 539 39.19 15.98 50.22
C ARG A 539 40.69 16.24 50.23
N ARG A 540 41.15 17.13 51.11
CA ARG A 540 42.57 17.44 51.28
C ARG A 540 42.96 17.31 52.76
N ARG A 541 44.09 16.65 53.02
CA ARG A 541 44.55 16.35 54.39
C ARG A 541 45.85 17.08 54.67
N PHE A 542 45.97 17.58 55.89
CA PHE A 542 47.14 18.29 56.39
C PHE A 542 47.51 17.77 57.78
N LYS A 543 48.80 17.65 58.04
CA LYS A 543 49.34 17.31 59.36
C LYS A 543 49.43 18.54 60.24
N ALA A 544 49.38 18.34 61.55
CA ALA A 544 49.58 19.43 62.51
C ALA A 544 50.87 20.22 62.21
N GLY A 545 50.77 21.54 62.15
CA GLY A 545 51.84 22.47 61.80
C GLY A 545 51.98 22.80 60.31
N GLU A 546 51.29 22.09 59.41
CA GLU A 546 51.36 22.37 57.97
C GLU A 546 50.59 23.63 57.58
N VAL A 547 51.17 24.40 56.65
CA VAL A 547 50.53 25.59 56.08
C VAL A 547 49.58 25.15 54.96
N ILE A 548 48.31 25.50 55.10
CA ILE A 548 47.25 25.20 54.13
C ILE A 548 47.33 26.18 52.94
N PHE A 549 47.50 27.47 53.24
CA PHE A 549 47.85 28.52 52.27
C PHE A 549 48.46 29.72 52.98
N LYS A 550 49.25 30.53 52.27
CA LYS A 550 49.89 31.75 52.78
C LYS A 550 49.10 33.02 52.48
N GLU A 551 49.32 34.07 53.26
CA GLU A 551 48.82 35.40 52.94
C GLU A 551 49.43 35.86 51.60
N GLY A 552 48.59 36.46 50.74
CA GLY A 552 48.99 36.91 49.39
C GLY A 552 49.00 35.83 48.32
N GLU A 553 48.73 34.56 48.66
CA GLU A 553 48.66 33.47 47.69
C GLU A 553 47.39 33.53 46.83
N ASP A 554 47.44 33.01 45.59
CA ASP A 554 46.25 32.89 44.74
C ASP A 554 45.30 31.85 45.34
N PRO A 555 43.99 32.14 45.51
CA PRO A 555 43.07 31.16 46.04
C PRO A 555 42.83 29.95 45.12
N HIS A 556 43.25 30.00 43.84
CA HIS A 556 43.02 28.96 42.83
C HIS A 556 41.55 28.56 42.68
N GLY A 557 40.64 29.50 42.99
CA GLY A 557 39.20 29.24 42.98
C GLY A 557 38.72 28.35 44.12
N GLU A 558 39.50 28.12 45.19
CA GLU A 558 39.16 27.19 46.27
C GLU A 558 38.81 27.88 47.59
N ALA A 559 37.77 27.40 48.25
CA ALA A 559 37.47 27.60 49.67
C ALA A 559 37.36 26.24 50.37
N TYR A 560 37.39 26.22 51.70
CA TYR A 560 37.50 24.99 52.46
C TYR A 560 36.47 24.93 53.58
N VAL A 561 35.91 23.75 53.82
CA VAL A 561 35.17 23.44 55.06
C VAL A 561 35.98 22.44 55.86
N VAL A 562 36.16 22.70 57.15
CA VAL A 562 36.83 21.76 58.05
C VAL A 562 35.93 20.53 58.22
N HIS A 563 36.39 19.36 57.76
CA HIS A 563 35.72 18.07 57.97
C HIS A 563 36.13 17.42 59.29
N GLY A 564 37.36 17.65 59.72
CA GLY A 564 37.89 17.22 61.00
C GLY A 564 39.18 17.95 61.32
N GLY A 565 39.49 18.10 62.61
CA GLY A 565 40.66 18.84 63.09
C GLY A 565 40.40 20.33 63.33
N THR A 566 41.48 21.11 63.47
CA THR A 566 41.43 22.52 63.85
C THR A 566 42.40 23.35 63.02
N VAL A 567 41.95 24.49 62.49
CA VAL A 567 42.72 25.39 61.61
C VAL A 567 42.89 26.76 62.25
N GLU A 568 44.10 27.28 62.31
CA GLU A 568 44.40 28.64 62.75
C GLU A 568 44.51 29.59 61.55
N ILE A 569 43.85 30.74 61.63
CA ILE A 569 43.99 31.83 60.66
C ILE A 569 44.86 32.94 61.28
N ARG A 570 45.98 33.28 60.65
CA ARG A 570 46.92 34.29 61.13
C ARG A 570 47.35 35.27 60.04
N ARG A 571 47.68 36.50 60.43
CA ARG A 571 48.06 37.58 59.51
C ARG A 571 49.23 38.39 60.06
N ILE A 572 50.09 38.90 59.18
CA ILE A 572 51.16 39.83 59.58
C ILE A 572 50.60 41.25 59.65
N ILE A 573 50.62 41.86 60.84
CA ILE A 573 50.18 43.25 61.08
C ILE A 573 51.31 43.98 61.80
N ASP A 574 51.74 45.14 61.28
CA ASP A 574 52.84 45.95 61.83
C ASP A 574 54.14 45.15 62.05
N GLY A 575 54.43 44.20 61.14
CA GLY A 575 55.62 43.35 61.18
C GLY A 575 55.57 42.19 62.18
N ARG A 576 54.43 41.93 62.85
CA ARG A 576 54.24 40.80 63.77
C ARG A 576 53.12 39.87 63.32
N GLU A 577 53.31 38.56 63.46
CA GLU A 577 52.22 37.59 63.25
C GLU A 577 51.17 37.71 64.35
N ARG A 578 49.90 37.80 63.95
CA ARG A 578 48.75 37.84 64.85
C ARG A 578 47.72 36.81 64.42
N VAL A 579 47.28 35.98 65.37
CA VAL A 579 46.16 35.05 65.18
C VAL A 579 44.86 35.84 65.12
N LEU A 580 44.08 35.62 64.06
CA LEU A 580 42.78 36.24 63.84
C LEU A 580 41.65 35.38 64.40
N THR A 581 41.69 34.08 64.17
CA THR A 581 40.69 33.13 64.69
C THR A 581 41.21 31.68 64.61
N THR A 582 40.56 30.78 65.33
CA THR A 582 40.74 29.33 65.25
C THR A 582 39.42 28.70 64.83
N LEU A 583 39.47 27.79 63.85
CA LEU A 583 38.32 27.21 63.18
C LEU A 583 38.23 25.69 63.42
N GLY A 584 37.04 25.21 63.74
CA GLY A 584 36.74 23.80 63.99
C GLY A 584 35.84 23.16 62.93
N GLU A 585 35.43 21.91 63.17
CA GLU A 585 34.58 21.12 62.26
C GLU A 585 33.31 21.88 61.83
N GLY A 586 33.02 21.85 60.53
CA GLY A 586 31.87 22.50 59.92
C GLY A 586 32.09 23.98 59.57
N GLU A 587 33.22 24.59 59.95
CA GLU A 587 33.49 25.98 59.62
C GLU A 587 34.09 26.14 58.22
N LEU A 588 33.54 27.12 57.48
CA LEU A 588 34.03 27.54 56.18
C LEU A 588 35.20 28.51 56.34
N PHE A 589 36.21 28.44 55.47
CA PHE A 589 37.26 29.44 55.40
C PHE A 589 37.90 29.54 54.02
N GLY A 590 38.59 30.66 53.77
CA GLY A 590 39.20 30.97 52.48
C GLY A 590 38.22 31.54 51.44
N GLU A 591 36.92 31.59 51.76
CA GLU A 591 35.84 32.15 50.93
C GLU A 591 36.05 33.63 50.60
N MET A 592 36.69 34.37 51.51
CA MET A 592 36.91 35.81 51.35
C MET A 592 37.73 36.18 50.11
N ALA A 593 38.69 35.33 49.75
CA ALA A 593 39.52 35.52 48.56
C ALA A 593 38.70 35.32 47.27
N LEU A 594 37.74 34.39 47.30
CA LEU A 594 36.83 34.14 46.18
C LEU A 594 35.84 35.29 46.00
N PHE A 595 35.21 35.76 47.08
CA PHE A 595 34.24 36.85 47.03
C PHE A 595 34.86 38.17 46.58
N ARG A 596 36.06 38.48 47.07
CA ARG A 596 36.76 39.72 46.68
C ARG A 596 37.52 39.60 45.38
N ARG A 597 37.62 38.40 44.81
CA ARG A 597 38.50 38.10 43.66
C ARG A 597 39.91 38.65 43.88
N SER A 598 40.43 38.41 45.07
CA SER A 598 41.72 38.92 45.55
C SER A 598 42.58 37.79 46.08
N PRO A 599 43.91 37.97 46.22
CA PRO A 599 44.75 37.02 46.92
C PRO A 599 44.28 36.74 48.36
N ARG A 600 44.73 35.62 48.94
CA ARG A 600 44.42 35.21 50.31
C ARG A 600 44.75 36.32 51.30
N SER A 601 43.80 36.67 52.15
CA SER A 601 43.93 37.81 53.06
C SER A 601 44.63 37.53 54.38
N ALA A 602 44.94 36.26 54.64
CA ALA A 602 45.63 35.75 55.82
C ALA A 602 46.21 34.38 55.47
N ALA A 603 47.15 33.88 56.26
CA ALA A 603 47.63 32.51 56.19
C ALA A 603 46.71 31.58 57.00
N ALA A 604 46.56 30.34 56.55
CA ALA A 604 45.85 29.28 57.27
C ALA A 604 46.83 28.14 57.59
N VAL A 605 46.85 27.70 58.84
CA VAL A 605 47.78 26.66 59.33
C VAL A 605 47.00 25.60 60.12
N ALA A 606 47.30 24.33 59.89
CA ALA A 606 46.72 23.23 60.63
C ALA A 606 47.27 23.19 62.06
N LEU A 607 46.40 23.29 63.09
CA LEU A 607 46.81 23.14 64.50
C LEU A 607 46.81 21.67 64.95
N SER A 608 45.97 20.85 64.32
CA SER A 608 45.91 19.40 64.51
C SER A 608 45.92 18.71 63.13
N ASP A 609 45.86 17.38 63.09
CA ASP A 609 45.63 16.67 61.83
C ASP A 609 44.25 17.07 61.28
N VAL A 610 44.25 17.73 60.12
CA VAL A 610 43.06 18.34 59.53
C VAL A 610 42.67 17.63 58.23
N GLU A 611 41.38 17.37 58.08
CA GLU A 611 40.76 16.99 56.81
C GLU A 611 39.81 18.10 56.35
N LEU A 612 39.99 18.55 55.11
CA LEU A 612 39.23 19.64 54.50
C LEU A 612 38.41 19.14 53.32
N LEU A 613 37.20 19.67 53.17
CA LEU A 613 36.40 19.57 51.95
C LEU A 613 36.70 20.79 51.07
N VAL A 614 37.15 20.55 49.83
CA VAL A 614 37.45 21.61 48.88
C VAL A 614 36.17 22.03 48.15
N ILE A 615 35.86 23.32 48.19
CA ILE A 615 34.73 23.93 47.50
C ILE A 615 35.27 24.88 46.43
N ARG A 616 35.06 24.51 45.16
CA ARG A 616 35.42 25.37 44.02
C ARG A 616 34.48 26.56 43.88
N ASN A 617 34.98 27.66 43.33
CA ASN A 617 34.27 28.93 43.22
C ASN A 617 32.93 28.77 42.50
N GLU A 618 32.88 28.03 41.39
CA GLU A 618 31.65 27.81 40.63
C GLU A 618 30.59 27.10 41.48
N ARG A 619 31.04 26.15 42.32
CA ARG A 619 30.16 25.42 43.23
C ARG A 619 29.70 26.30 44.38
N LEU A 620 30.58 27.11 44.95
CA LEU A 620 30.24 28.08 46.00
C LEU A 620 29.23 29.12 45.49
N GLU A 621 29.46 29.68 44.31
CA GLU A 621 28.54 30.61 43.64
C GLU A 621 27.19 29.96 43.36
N TRP A 622 27.17 28.72 42.87
CA TRP A 622 25.93 27.98 42.68
C TRP A 622 25.17 27.78 43.99
N LEU A 623 25.87 27.41 45.06
CA LEU A 623 25.28 27.23 46.39
C LEU A 623 24.66 28.53 46.90
N ILE A 624 25.35 29.66 46.78
CA ILE A 624 24.84 30.98 47.17
C ILE A 624 23.60 31.39 46.37
N ARG A 625 23.59 31.14 45.05
CA ARG A 625 22.46 31.52 44.20
C ARG A 625 21.23 30.66 44.42
N ASN A 626 21.43 29.37 44.69
CA ASN A 626 20.33 28.39 44.69
C ASN A 626 19.88 27.97 46.09
N ARG A 627 20.59 28.38 47.17
CA ARG A 627 20.27 28.02 48.56
C ARG A 627 20.17 29.26 49.45
N PRO A 628 19.02 29.94 49.49
CA PRO A 628 18.85 31.19 50.24
C PRO A 628 19.22 31.11 51.72
N GLN A 629 18.98 29.97 52.37
CA GLN A 629 19.31 29.74 53.78
C GLN A 629 20.81 29.79 54.05
N LEU A 630 21.61 29.15 53.19
CA LEU A 630 23.08 29.20 53.26
C LEU A 630 23.60 30.62 53.02
N THR A 631 22.99 31.36 52.10
CA THR A 631 23.35 32.76 51.81
C THR A 631 23.10 33.67 52.99
N ILE A 632 21.96 33.51 53.67
CA ILE A 632 21.64 34.26 54.89
C ILE A 632 22.67 33.96 55.99
N GLU A 633 23.08 32.71 56.14
CA GLU A 633 24.07 32.31 57.14
C GLU A 633 25.46 32.92 56.87
N LEU A 634 25.89 32.91 55.60
CA LEU A 634 27.12 33.57 55.16
C LEU A 634 27.09 35.08 55.44
N LEU A 635 25.97 35.74 55.12
CA LEU A 635 25.80 37.17 55.39
C LEU A 635 25.85 37.48 56.88
N ARG A 636 25.22 36.65 57.73
CA ARG A 636 25.28 36.81 59.19
C ARG A 636 26.71 36.71 59.69
N ARG A 637 27.45 35.69 59.26
CA ARG A 637 28.85 35.49 59.67
C ARG A 637 29.76 36.65 59.23
N LEU A 638 29.58 37.15 58.01
CA LEU A 638 30.33 38.32 57.52
C LEU A 638 29.96 39.59 58.30
N SER A 639 28.68 39.76 58.67
CA SER A 639 28.21 40.84 59.53
C SER A 639 28.87 40.76 60.92
N ASP A 640 28.88 39.59 61.54
CA ASP A 640 29.51 39.37 62.85
C ASP A 640 31.01 39.67 62.81
N TRP A 641 31.68 39.29 61.72
CA TRP A 641 33.10 39.58 61.49
C TRP A 641 33.38 41.09 61.35
N VAL A 642 32.53 41.83 60.65
CA VAL A 642 32.65 43.30 60.56
C VAL A 642 32.51 43.95 61.95
N VAL A 643 31.50 43.52 62.72
CA VAL A 643 31.27 44.03 64.08
C VAL A 643 32.44 43.72 65.00
N SER A 644 33.00 42.51 64.96
CA SER A 644 34.15 42.14 65.79
C SER A 644 35.40 42.97 65.45
N THR A 645 35.61 43.25 64.15
CA THR A 645 36.75 44.05 63.69
C THR A 645 36.64 45.53 64.10
N ASP A 646 35.42 46.08 64.07
CA ASP A 646 35.17 47.47 64.51
C ASP A 646 35.30 47.63 66.03
N ARG A 647 34.86 46.63 66.79
CA ARG A 647 35.09 46.57 68.24
C ARG A 647 36.58 46.53 68.59
N GLU A 648 37.38 45.72 67.91
CA GLU A 648 38.84 45.71 68.12
C GLU A 648 39.51 47.04 67.74
N ARG A 649 39.01 47.75 66.70
CA ARG A 649 39.54 49.06 66.31
C ARG A 649 39.19 50.16 67.32
N SER A 650 37.95 50.19 67.80
CA SER A 650 37.51 51.14 68.84
C SER A 650 38.22 50.91 70.18
N GLU A 651 38.42 49.65 70.59
CA GLU A 651 39.21 49.31 71.79
C GLU A 651 40.70 49.67 71.65
N ARG A 652 41.25 49.70 70.43
CA ARG A 652 42.62 50.21 70.17
C ARG A 652 42.68 51.74 70.19
N ALA A 653 41.71 52.41 69.60
CA ALA A 653 41.62 53.88 69.62
C ALA A 653 41.39 54.43 71.04
N ALA A 654 40.79 53.64 71.94
CA ALA A 654 40.62 53.99 73.36
C ALA A 654 41.86 53.70 74.23
N ARG A 655 42.87 52.99 73.72
CA ARG A 655 44.12 52.63 74.43
C ARG A 655 45.36 53.35 73.89
N ALA A 656 45.21 54.15 72.84
CA ALA A 656 46.22 55.03 72.25
C ALA A 656 45.87 56.47 72.58
#